data_AF-A0A7V8VRE4-F1
#
_entry.id   AF-A0A7V8VRE4-F1
#
_cell.length_a   1.000
_cell.length_b   1.000
_cell.length_c   1.000
_cell.angle_alpha   90.00
_cell.angle_beta   90.00
_cell.angle_gamma   90.00
#
_symmetry.space_group_name_H-M   'P 1'
#
loop_
_entity.id
_entity.type
_entity.pdbx_description
1 polymer ?
#
loop_
_entity_poly.entity_id
_entity_poly.type
_entity_poly.pdbx_seq_one_letter_code
_entity_poly.pdbx_strand_id
1 'polypeptide(L)'
;FNEKALRLRYSGVAAGDRAEVYRSYEGMPRNFLGYRQLRLWALAREGRWGTGEGGEQLVIRVGSGPDNFYLYRTPLQRVGAPLVPQDWGPEIVIDFAPWQRLRAEAERLLLERAAGDTQPLVLWDSDSTYAVVVGERGRAPNLAAIRELSLAVWNSGGGGMAAGELWINDLRLAAAESRPGAAGELNLAIRGGGVLQTDLSYVHQGAHFRQLDALPGYQGEGMLSLSSALQLGELLPGGWGLHAPLAVSHQRTAAEPLYVERTDLDASMLGAVRRPEGQRTRVSFQLGRRAAGGGTGVGLAAAEGLRLRVAYQSADEATPYTALRGEDLDVGVEYHIRPAARTLRLLPESAGGVGWLPSLLRGALLGSSLPGLRLRWSPESFTLSTGWSDRRSEYQSFAHVLLSESEGSAGRQSLQQRLHQQASLQLRPFPSLGGDLMLRSTRDLLPSTLLNAQAAERLDAERLRFAGVDLGREADRSLTTRLTWAPRVSEWLTAQATASGSFVLDQNPGYYREGPHPLTAAPEQRPHPLAPSPMKGEGEQFSAEASSGAALQSPLPLWERGASLSERGEGTEAEGGPTPVLLRTFGNNRALSTRFVLDPQKLARAIGGAAVDSAARLPTWRGWLLHALQPLEVGWGRVLESRFDRAAGSPGLGYQLGLGGRDDFRTLHADAATRLLGGTDLTLRTGLALPTAARLRLGYGARRGELLGRRSERFDRETTWPDLALEWSSLPLPDLVRGALRNVAFSTGYNLRSHGQADRGAGEERVTRTDRLPLSISAVWQGGIVTAYRAEWLHGRGETPFARTERMARDQSLSLGGPLPTPGFLAPAFPEPISIALRYTQGARRECRLSAELPGCSARNEFLSYEDRVVGLQLDTRAGGMSFGLQLDHRDRRDRIGERGANSQFTFGLFGQFNLTAGTVP
;
A
#
# COMPACT_ATOMS: atom_id res chain seq x y z
N PHE A 1 -20.97 -49.70 3.26
CA PHE A 1 -19.56 -49.41 3.56
C PHE A 1 -18.77 -50.68 3.37
N ASN A 2 -17.69 -50.65 2.59
CA ASN A 2 -16.78 -51.79 2.43
C ASN A 2 -15.56 -51.55 3.31
N GLU A 3 -15.37 -52.37 4.35
CA GLU A 3 -14.15 -52.39 5.15
C GLU A 3 -13.05 -53.13 4.38
N LYS A 4 -11.81 -52.61 4.40
CA LYS A 4 -10.66 -53.20 3.72
C LYS A 4 -9.43 -53.07 4.62
N ALA A 5 -8.63 -54.14 4.67
CA ALA A 5 -7.32 -54.16 5.31
C ALA A 5 -6.21 -54.24 4.25
N LEU A 6 -5.01 -53.79 4.61
CA LEU A 6 -3.80 -54.00 3.82
C LEU A 6 -3.28 -55.42 4.09
N ARG A 7 -3.13 -56.22 3.04
CA ARG A 7 -2.43 -57.52 3.09
C ARG A 7 -1.04 -57.39 2.47
N LEU A 8 -0.01 -57.52 3.30
CA LEU A 8 1.38 -57.50 2.89
C LEU A 8 1.93 -58.94 2.88
N ARG A 9 2.25 -59.46 1.68
CA ARG A 9 2.95 -60.74 1.50
C ARG A 9 4.39 -60.46 1.09
N TYR A 10 5.34 -61.09 1.75
CA TYR A 10 6.77 -60.87 1.53
C TYR A 10 7.50 -62.21 1.44
N SER A 11 8.60 -62.25 0.70
CA SER A 11 9.46 -63.42 0.56
C SER A 11 10.87 -63.00 0.17
N GLY A 12 11.89 -63.74 0.63
CA GLY A 12 13.27 -63.49 0.23
C GLY A 12 13.91 -62.27 0.90
N VAL A 13 13.38 -61.81 2.04
CA VAL A 13 13.93 -60.63 2.74
C VAL A 13 15.17 -61.05 3.54
N ALA A 14 16.35 -60.61 3.14
CA ALA A 14 17.61 -60.98 3.81
C ALA A 14 17.68 -60.43 5.25
N ALA A 15 18.63 -60.93 6.05
CA ALA A 15 18.86 -60.42 7.40
C ALA A 15 19.32 -58.96 7.34
N GLY A 16 18.68 -58.07 8.10
CA GLY A 16 18.92 -56.63 8.06
C GLY A 16 18.06 -55.88 7.03
N ASP A 17 17.51 -56.57 6.02
CA ASP A 17 16.64 -55.98 5.00
C ASP A 17 15.19 -55.87 5.47
N ARG A 18 14.41 -55.07 4.73
CA ARG A 18 12.97 -54.87 4.97
C ARG A 18 12.15 -54.96 3.68
N ALA A 19 10.94 -55.48 3.79
CA ALA A 19 9.90 -55.34 2.77
C ALA A 19 8.95 -54.22 3.18
N GLU A 20 8.75 -53.21 2.33
CA GLU A 20 8.10 -51.94 2.70
C GLU A 20 7.02 -51.53 1.70
N VAL A 21 5.91 -51.00 2.22
CA VAL A 21 4.88 -50.29 1.45
C VAL A 21 4.76 -48.89 2.01
N TYR A 22 4.77 -47.89 1.15
CA TYR A 22 4.70 -46.49 1.55
C TYR A 22 3.58 -45.76 0.80
N ARG A 23 3.18 -44.63 1.39
CA ARG A 23 2.27 -43.66 0.79
C ARG A 23 2.92 -42.28 0.88
N SER A 24 3.13 -41.67 -0.28
CA SER A 24 3.60 -40.29 -0.40
C SER A 24 2.43 -39.31 -0.53
N TYR A 25 2.56 -38.13 0.08
CA TYR A 25 1.64 -37.01 0.01
C TYR A 25 2.29 -35.88 -0.82
N GLU A 26 2.25 -36.01 -2.15
CA GLU A 26 3.00 -35.13 -3.07
C GLU A 26 2.47 -33.68 -3.16
N GLY A 27 1.19 -33.46 -2.87
CA GLY A 27 0.56 -32.14 -2.99
C GLY A 27 0.65 -31.27 -1.73
N MET A 28 0.13 -31.76 -0.61
CA MET A 28 0.08 -31.04 0.66
C MET A 28 0.54 -31.95 1.80
N PRO A 29 1.56 -31.56 2.58
CA PRO A 29 1.99 -32.35 3.72
C PRO A 29 0.86 -32.44 4.76
N ARG A 30 0.84 -33.53 5.53
CA ARG A 30 -0.15 -33.78 6.58
C ARG A 30 0.37 -33.30 7.92
N ASN A 31 -0.49 -32.61 8.67
CA ASN A 31 -0.18 -32.15 10.02
C ASN A 31 -0.74 -33.14 11.04
N PHE A 32 0.14 -33.82 11.79
CA PHE A 32 -0.24 -34.76 12.86
C PHE A 32 -0.22 -34.11 14.25
N LEU A 33 0.24 -32.85 14.41
CA LEU A 33 0.35 -32.18 15.71
C LEU A 33 -0.99 -31.97 16.43
N GLY A 34 -2.11 -32.05 15.72
CA GLY A 34 -3.45 -32.04 16.33
C GLY A 34 -3.78 -33.30 17.14
N TYR A 35 -2.90 -34.31 17.12
CA TYR A 35 -3.05 -35.59 17.78
C TYR A 35 -1.75 -36.00 18.48
N ARG A 36 -1.85 -36.86 19.49
CA ARG A 36 -0.69 -37.34 20.24
C ARG A 36 -0.26 -38.75 19.88
N GLN A 37 -1.13 -39.51 19.22
CA GLN A 37 -0.92 -40.94 18.98
C GLN A 37 -1.27 -41.32 17.54
N LEU A 38 -0.50 -42.24 16.98
CA LEU A 38 -0.86 -43.03 15.81
C LEU A 38 -1.25 -44.43 16.28
N ARG A 39 -2.40 -44.93 15.83
CA ARG A 39 -2.92 -46.24 16.22
C ARG A 39 -3.26 -47.08 15.01
N LEU A 40 -3.05 -48.38 15.14
CA LEU A 40 -3.41 -49.36 14.12
C LEU A 40 -3.59 -50.75 14.73
N TRP A 41 -4.26 -51.60 13.95
CA TRP A 41 -4.31 -53.03 14.20
C TRP A 41 -3.40 -53.75 13.21
N ALA A 42 -2.57 -54.69 13.69
CA ALA A 42 -1.73 -55.50 12.84
C ALA A 42 -1.78 -56.97 13.28
N LEU A 43 -1.82 -57.87 12.32
CA LEU A 43 -1.98 -59.30 12.54
C LEU A 43 -1.01 -60.07 11.65
N ALA A 44 -0.10 -60.83 12.27
CA ALA A 44 0.85 -61.66 11.57
C ALA A 44 0.29 -63.06 11.32
N ARG A 45 0.07 -63.43 10.05
CA ARG A 45 -0.47 -64.74 9.64
C ARG A 45 0.63 -65.78 9.45
N GLU A 46 1.69 -65.37 8.75
CA GLU A 46 2.81 -66.22 8.36
C GLU A 46 4.14 -65.47 8.57
N GLY A 47 5.21 -66.23 8.81
CA GLY A 47 6.53 -65.69 9.19
C GLY A 47 6.94 -66.08 10.61
N ARG A 48 8.13 -65.67 11.03
CA ARG A 48 8.71 -65.98 12.36
C ARG A 48 8.53 -64.79 13.30
N TRP A 49 7.27 -64.60 13.68
CA TRP A 49 6.85 -63.57 14.61
C TRP A 49 6.84 -64.14 16.03
N GLY A 50 7.39 -63.41 17.01
CA GLY A 50 7.30 -63.76 18.43
C GLY A 50 8.30 -64.81 18.94
N THR A 51 9.24 -65.28 18.12
CA THR A 51 10.32 -66.18 18.56
C THR A 51 11.47 -65.37 19.16
N GLY A 52 11.95 -65.75 20.35
CA GLY A 52 13.12 -65.13 20.99
C GLY A 52 14.34 -65.08 20.07
N GLU A 53 15.11 -64.00 20.19
CA GLU A 53 16.28 -63.58 19.39
C GLU A 53 16.23 -63.94 17.89
N GLY A 54 15.74 -62.99 17.07
CA GLY A 54 15.91 -62.99 15.61
C GLY A 54 14.68 -63.42 14.81
N GLY A 55 13.65 -62.58 14.83
CA GLY A 55 12.40 -62.77 14.07
C GLY A 55 12.00 -61.54 13.25
N GLU A 56 10.91 -61.66 12.52
CA GLU A 56 10.30 -60.53 11.81
C GLU A 56 9.69 -59.51 12.79
N GLN A 57 9.90 -58.23 12.51
CA GLN A 57 9.36 -57.10 13.27
C GLN A 57 8.59 -56.15 12.37
N LEU A 58 7.52 -55.58 12.90
CA LEU A 58 6.74 -54.54 12.23
C LEU A 58 7.45 -53.21 12.44
N VAL A 59 7.73 -52.52 11.35
CA VAL A 59 8.34 -51.20 11.33
C VAL A 59 7.39 -50.21 10.69
N ILE A 60 7.24 -49.05 11.31
CA ILE A 60 6.38 -47.97 10.87
C ILE A 60 7.24 -46.73 10.76
N ARG A 61 7.26 -46.08 9.59
CA ARG A 61 8.02 -44.85 9.37
C ARG A 61 7.09 -43.69 9.05
N VAL A 62 7.36 -42.55 9.66
CA VAL A 62 6.59 -41.31 9.48
C VAL A 62 7.57 -40.18 9.25
N GLY A 63 7.54 -39.50 8.11
CA GLY A 63 8.62 -38.55 7.80
C GLY A 63 8.36 -37.60 6.65
N SER A 64 9.41 -36.85 6.33
CA SER A 64 9.47 -35.90 5.22
C SER A 64 9.99 -36.56 3.92
N GLY A 65 10.53 -37.78 4.01
CA GLY A 65 10.99 -38.59 2.88
C GLY A 65 11.79 -39.84 3.32
N PRO A 66 12.52 -40.48 2.39
CA PRO A 66 13.18 -41.77 2.64
C PRO A 66 14.37 -41.69 3.60
N ASP A 67 15.01 -40.52 3.75
CA ASP A 67 16.21 -40.35 4.60
C ASP A 67 15.93 -39.53 5.88
N ASN A 68 14.71 -39.03 6.05
CA ASN A 68 14.32 -38.17 7.15
C ASN A 68 12.96 -38.64 7.71
N PHE A 69 13.00 -39.48 8.74
CA PHE A 69 11.80 -40.13 9.26
C PHE A 69 11.93 -40.50 10.74
N TYR A 70 10.79 -40.50 11.40
CA TYR A 70 10.55 -41.18 12.66
C TYR A 70 10.29 -42.66 12.41
N LEU A 71 10.82 -43.52 13.26
CA LEU A 71 10.67 -44.97 13.17
C LEU A 71 10.10 -45.52 14.47
N TYR A 72 9.10 -46.39 14.35
CA TYR A 72 8.58 -47.22 15.42
C TYR A 72 8.71 -48.70 15.02
N ARG A 73 9.12 -49.54 15.96
CA ARG A 73 9.43 -50.95 15.75
C ARG A 73 8.84 -51.79 16.86
N THR A 74 8.07 -52.81 16.51
CA THR A 74 7.49 -53.74 17.47
C THR A 74 7.50 -55.19 16.95
N PRO A 75 7.75 -56.19 17.81
CA PRO A 75 7.43 -57.57 17.46
C PRO A 75 5.91 -57.76 17.40
N LEU A 76 5.47 -58.79 16.67
CA LEU A 76 4.09 -59.29 16.69
C LEU A 76 4.07 -60.76 17.11
N GLN A 77 2.91 -61.27 17.48
CA GLN A 77 2.69 -62.70 17.67
C GLN A 77 2.04 -63.29 16.42
N ARG A 78 2.47 -64.51 16.05
CA ARG A 78 1.87 -65.23 14.92
C ARG A 78 0.49 -65.79 15.33
N VAL A 79 -0.49 -65.60 14.47
CA VAL A 79 -1.88 -66.07 14.67
C VAL A 79 -2.20 -67.20 13.69
N GLY A 80 -2.73 -68.32 14.21
CA GLY A 80 -3.18 -69.48 13.43
C GLY A 80 -4.55 -69.31 12.76
N ALA A 81 -5.09 -70.38 12.17
CA ALA A 81 -6.45 -70.41 11.64
C ALA A 81 -7.35 -71.33 12.50
N PRO A 82 -8.66 -71.04 12.67
CA PRO A 82 -9.43 -69.92 12.13
C PRO A 82 -9.19 -68.60 12.88
N LEU A 83 -9.41 -67.46 12.22
CA LEU A 83 -9.29 -66.12 12.81
C LEU A 83 -10.50 -65.78 13.67
N VAL A 84 -10.27 -65.32 14.90
CA VAL A 84 -11.28 -64.72 15.77
C VAL A 84 -11.00 -63.22 15.97
N PRO A 85 -12.01 -62.37 16.23
CA PRO A 85 -11.80 -60.93 16.40
C PRO A 85 -10.76 -60.56 17.47
N GLN A 86 -10.59 -61.40 18.49
CA GLN A 86 -9.61 -61.20 19.58
C GLN A 86 -8.16 -61.31 19.10
N ASP A 87 -7.91 -61.98 17.97
CA ASP A 87 -6.57 -62.17 17.41
C ASP A 87 -5.94 -60.87 16.89
N TRP A 88 -6.74 -59.82 16.65
CA TRP A 88 -6.21 -58.50 16.32
C TRP A 88 -5.62 -57.79 17.55
N GLY A 89 -5.95 -58.24 18.77
CA GLY A 89 -5.48 -57.73 20.05
C GLY A 89 -3.98 -57.94 20.29
N PRO A 90 -3.26 -57.00 20.96
CA PRO A 90 -3.65 -55.65 21.39
C PRO A 90 -3.40 -54.57 20.34
N GLU A 91 -4.04 -53.39 20.50
CA GLU A 91 -3.91 -52.27 19.57
C GLU A 91 -2.49 -51.73 19.63
N ILE A 92 -1.87 -51.49 18.47
CA ILE A 92 -0.56 -50.86 18.44
C ILE A 92 -0.78 -49.36 18.61
N VAL A 93 -0.28 -48.82 19.72
CA VAL A 93 -0.35 -47.41 20.06
C VAL A 93 1.06 -46.83 20.01
N ILE A 94 1.28 -45.91 19.07
CA ILE A 94 2.54 -45.21 18.89
C ILE A 94 2.36 -43.80 19.46
N ASP A 95 3.09 -43.47 20.52
CA ASP A 95 3.09 -42.14 21.11
C ASP A 95 4.10 -41.25 20.37
N PHE A 96 3.75 -40.00 20.10
CA PHE A 96 4.65 -39.06 19.43
C PHE A 96 5.70 -38.44 20.37
N ALA A 97 5.47 -38.45 21.69
CA ALA A 97 6.38 -37.84 22.65
C ALA A 97 7.80 -38.46 22.68
N PRO A 98 7.99 -39.79 22.59
CA PRO A 98 9.31 -40.39 22.43
C PRO A 98 10.05 -39.91 21.16
N TRP A 99 9.35 -39.82 20.02
CA TRP A 99 9.93 -39.30 18.78
C TRP A 99 10.38 -37.85 18.92
N GLN A 100 9.56 -36.98 19.53
CA GLN A 100 9.92 -35.57 19.76
C GLN A 100 11.14 -35.43 20.69
N ARG A 101 11.24 -36.25 21.75
CA ARG A 101 12.41 -36.27 22.64
C ARG A 101 13.69 -36.68 21.89
N LEU A 102 13.64 -37.79 21.16
CA LEU A 102 14.76 -38.25 20.34
C LEU A 102 15.15 -37.21 19.27
N ARG A 103 14.17 -36.54 18.67
CA ARG A 103 14.43 -35.48 17.68
C ARG A 103 15.12 -34.26 18.31
N ALA A 104 14.75 -33.89 19.53
CA ALA A 104 15.35 -32.76 20.24
C ALA A 104 16.81 -33.07 20.61
N GLU A 105 17.09 -34.30 21.04
CA GLU A 105 18.46 -34.79 21.25
C GLU A 105 19.26 -34.83 19.95
N ALA A 106 18.67 -35.34 18.86
CA ALA A 106 19.27 -35.31 17.54
C ALA A 106 19.62 -33.89 17.10
N GLU A 107 18.74 -32.91 17.36
CA GLU A 107 19.00 -31.51 17.02
C GLU A 107 20.21 -30.95 17.77
N ARG A 108 20.33 -31.23 19.07
CA ARG A 108 21.47 -30.82 19.89
C ARG A 108 22.79 -31.40 19.37
N LEU A 109 22.82 -32.70 19.08
CA LEU A 109 24.01 -33.36 18.52
C LEU A 109 24.36 -32.80 17.13
N LEU A 110 23.36 -32.48 16.31
CA LEU A 110 23.59 -31.89 14.98
C LEU A 110 24.11 -30.45 15.03
N LEU A 111 23.85 -29.70 16.10
CA LEU A 111 24.38 -28.34 16.30
C LEU A 111 25.84 -28.34 16.73
N GLU A 112 26.27 -29.35 17.49
CA GLU A 112 27.66 -29.53 17.92
C GLU A 112 28.54 -30.16 16.83
N ARG A 113 27.92 -30.60 15.72
CA ARG A 113 28.60 -31.31 14.64
C ARG A 113 29.51 -30.38 13.84
N ALA A 114 30.71 -30.87 13.52
CA ALA A 114 31.65 -30.12 12.69
C ALA A 114 31.08 -29.82 11.30
N ALA A 115 31.34 -28.61 10.80
CA ALA A 115 30.91 -28.19 9.48
C ALA A 115 31.46 -29.13 8.39
N GLY A 116 30.57 -29.72 7.59
CA GLY A 116 30.91 -30.63 6.49
C GLY A 116 30.68 -32.12 6.78
N ASP A 117 30.32 -32.50 8.00
CA ASP A 117 29.92 -33.88 8.29
C ASP A 117 28.46 -34.14 7.88
N THR A 118 28.29 -34.92 6.80
CA THR A 118 27.00 -35.19 6.17
C THR A 118 26.46 -36.61 6.44
N GLN A 119 27.07 -37.38 7.36
CA GLN A 119 26.55 -38.74 7.61
C GLN A 119 25.18 -38.68 8.28
N PRO A 120 24.19 -39.49 7.86
CA PRO A 120 22.89 -39.54 8.51
C PRO A 120 23.00 -39.85 10.00
N LEU A 121 22.34 -39.05 10.84
CA LEU A 121 22.25 -39.31 12.27
C LEU A 121 21.09 -40.26 12.53
N VAL A 122 21.37 -41.37 13.22
CA VAL A 122 20.36 -42.33 13.68
C VAL A 122 20.44 -42.43 15.18
N LEU A 123 19.37 -42.04 15.87
CA LEU A 123 19.24 -42.20 17.32
C LEU A 123 18.12 -43.17 17.65
N TRP A 124 18.43 -44.14 18.51
CA TRP A 124 17.49 -45.12 19.04
C TRP A 124 17.17 -44.80 20.50
N ASP A 125 15.94 -45.08 20.90
CA ASP A 125 15.55 -45.13 22.31
C ASP A 125 16.21 -46.32 23.03
N SER A 126 16.27 -46.30 24.36
CA SER A 126 16.93 -47.33 25.18
C SER A 126 16.43 -48.74 24.87
N ASP A 127 15.12 -48.86 24.64
CA ASP A 127 14.44 -50.13 24.43
C ASP A 127 14.36 -50.48 22.93
N SER A 128 15.04 -49.72 22.07
CA SER A 128 15.13 -50.00 20.63
C SER A 128 13.77 -50.02 19.92
N THR A 129 12.73 -49.45 20.52
CA THR A 129 11.37 -49.39 19.97
C THR A 129 11.16 -48.17 19.09
N TYR A 130 11.68 -47.00 19.51
CA TYR A 130 11.59 -45.74 18.78
C TYR A 130 12.96 -45.35 18.22
N ALA A 131 12.97 -44.71 17.05
CA ALA A 131 14.15 -44.05 16.52
C ALA A 131 13.79 -42.79 15.72
N VAL A 132 14.79 -41.92 15.55
CA VAL A 132 14.77 -40.81 14.60
C VAL A 132 15.96 -40.95 13.66
N VAL A 133 15.70 -40.79 12.36
CA VAL A 133 16.71 -40.77 11.31
C VAL A 133 16.71 -39.41 10.66
N VAL A 134 17.85 -38.74 10.68
CA VAL A 134 18.05 -37.40 10.09
C VAL A 134 19.23 -37.46 9.12
N GLY A 135 18.93 -37.59 7.83
CA GLY A 135 19.91 -37.51 6.76
C GLY A 135 20.34 -36.06 6.48
N GLU A 136 19.38 -35.15 6.34
CA GLU A 136 19.63 -33.73 6.06
C GLU A 136 18.91 -32.87 7.09
N ARG A 137 19.66 -32.09 7.89
CA ARG A 137 19.08 -31.24 8.96
C ARG A 137 17.99 -30.29 8.45
N GLY A 138 18.16 -29.70 7.26
CA GLY A 138 17.18 -28.79 6.66
C GLY A 138 15.85 -29.45 6.26
N ARG A 139 15.81 -30.79 6.18
CA ARG A 139 14.63 -31.59 5.87
C ARG A 139 14.31 -32.61 6.96
N ALA A 140 14.81 -32.38 8.17
CA ALA A 140 14.60 -33.29 9.28
C ALA A 140 13.12 -33.65 9.48
N PRO A 141 12.81 -34.85 9.99
CA PRO A 141 11.43 -35.30 10.14
C PRO A 141 10.64 -34.32 11.02
N ASN A 142 9.38 -34.07 10.61
CA ASN A 142 8.52 -33.06 11.21
C ASN A 142 7.05 -33.52 11.19
N LEU A 143 6.47 -33.77 12.37
CA LEU A 143 5.06 -34.17 12.55
C LEU A 143 4.05 -33.12 12.06
N ALA A 144 4.43 -31.83 11.95
CA ALA A 144 3.60 -30.79 11.37
C ALA A 144 3.49 -30.88 9.83
N ALA A 145 4.44 -31.57 9.20
CA ALA A 145 4.61 -31.55 7.74
C ALA A 145 5.02 -32.92 7.18
N ILE A 146 4.23 -33.96 7.48
CA ILE A 146 4.49 -35.34 7.05
C ILE A 146 4.19 -35.49 5.56
N ARG A 147 5.16 -36.04 4.83
CA ARG A 147 5.08 -36.28 3.38
C ARG A 147 5.07 -37.75 3.04
N GLU A 148 5.64 -38.60 3.89
CA GLU A 148 5.71 -40.03 3.66
C GLU A 148 5.34 -40.79 4.92
N LEU A 149 4.53 -41.83 4.73
CA LEU A 149 4.17 -42.81 5.75
C LEU A 149 4.44 -44.19 5.16
N SER A 150 5.13 -45.04 5.90
CA SER A 150 5.41 -46.40 5.45
C SER A 150 5.22 -47.45 6.54
N LEU A 151 4.91 -48.66 6.07
CA LEU A 151 4.69 -49.87 6.85
C LEU A 151 5.61 -50.94 6.26
N ALA A 152 6.43 -51.55 7.10
CA ALA A 152 7.44 -52.49 6.66
C ALA A 152 7.56 -53.69 7.59
N VAL A 153 8.00 -54.81 7.02
CA VAL A 153 8.47 -55.98 7.78
C VAL A 153 9.98 -55.99 7.72
N TRP A 154 10.61 -55.86 8.88
CA TRP A 154 12.07 -55.88 9.03
C TRP A 154 12.52 -57.24 9.55
N ASN A 155 13.50 -57.84 8.89
CA ASN A 155 14.11 -59.08 9.33
C ASN A 155 15.29 -58.77 10.26
N SER A 156 15.07 -58.91 11.58
CA SER A 156 16.09 -58.58 12.59
C SER A 156 17.31 -59.52 12.59
N GLY A 157 17.27 -60.63 11.84
CA GLY A 157 18.33 -61.65 11.78
C GLY A 157 17.91 -62.96 12.43
N GLY A 158 18.83 -63.92 12.62
CA GLY A 158 18.59 -65.12 13.44
C GLY A 158 18.06 -66.39 12.76
N GLY A 159 17.66 -66.37 11.48
CA GLY A 159 17.21 -67.61 10.82
C GLY A 159 17.19 -67.65 9.28
N GLY A 160 17.92 -66.77 8.58
CA GLY A 160 17.91 -66.71 7.11
C GLY A 160 16.79 -65.81 6.53
N MET A 161 16.53 -65.94 5.21
CA MET A 161 15.59 -65.08 4.48
C MET A 161 14.16 -65.20 5.02
N ALA A 162 13.52 -64.07 5.30
CA ALA A 162 12.16 -64.03 5.82
C ALA A 162 11.11 -64.11 4.69
N ALA A 163 10.04 -64.86 4.96
CA ALA A 163 8.86 -64.95 4.11
C ALA A 163 7.61 -65.11 4.99
N GLY A 164 6.54 -64.41 4.63
CA GLY A 164 5.33 -64.40 5.44
C GLY A 164 4.24 -63.46 4.95
N GLU A 165 3.26 -63.27 5.81
CA GLU A 165 2.04 -62.51 5.53
C GLU A 165 1.61 -61.71 6.76
N LEU A 166 1.46 -60.39 6.58
CA LEU A 166 1.07 -59.42 7.59
C LEU A 166 -0.19 -58.67 7.13
N TRP A 167 -1.19 -58.57 8.00
CA TRP A 167 -2.40 -57.80 7.75
C TRP A 167 -2.41 -56.56 8.64
N ILE A 168 -2.80 -55.41 8.09
CA ILE A 168 -2.87 -54.14 8.81
C ILE A 168 -4.22 -53.50 8.53
N ASN A 169 -4.89 -53.01 9.57
CA ASN A 169 -6.18 -52.36 9.46
C ASN A 169 -6.25 -51.10 10.34
N ASP A 170 -7.19 -50.21 9.99
CA ASP A 170 -7.64 -49.08 10.80
C ASP A 170 -6.50 -48.15 11.31
N LEU A 171 -5.63 -47.74 10.41
CA LEU A 171 -4.58 -46.77 10.71
C LEU A 171 -5.20 -45.38 10.91
N ARG A 172 -5.08 -44.84 12.13
CA ARG A 172 -5.72 -43.59 12.53
C ARG A 172 -4.87 -42.77 13.49
N LEU A 173 -5.11 -41.46 13.48
CA LEU A 173 -4.64 -40.57 14.52
C LEU A 173 -5.62 -40.58 15.68
N ALA A 174 -5.10 -40.61 16.91
CA ALA A 174 -5.87 -40.71 18.14
C ALA A 174 -5.30 -39.78 19.21
N ALA A 175 -6.04 -39.67 20.33
CA ALA A 175 -5.71 -38.76 21.43
C ALA A 175 -5.52 -37.32 20.92
N ALA A 176 -6.62 -36.72 20.43
CA ALA A 176 -6.64 -35.35 19.97
C ALA A 176 -6.08 -34.40 21.03
N GLU A 177 -5.34 -33.38 20.59
CA GLU A 177 -4.78 -32.36 21.48
C GLU A 177 -5.92 -31.56 22.12
N SER A 178 -6.04 -31.69 23.43
CA SER A 178 -7.15 -31.18 24.24
C SER A 178 -6.71 -30.17 25.29
N ARG A 179 -5.44 -29.75 25.26
CA ARG A 179 -4.96 -28.66 26.13
C ARG A 179 -5.82 -27.40 25.94
N PRO A 180 -6.37 -26.83 27.02
CA PRO A 180 -7.16 -25.61 26.94
C PRO A 180 -6.24 -24.44 26.57
N GLY A 181 -6.75 -23.54 25.72
CA GLY A 181 -6.14 -22.25 25.45
C GLY A 181 -6.85 -21.13 26.21
N ALA A 182 -6.13 -20.08 26.57
CA ALA A 182 -6.68 -18.88 27.17
C ALA A 182 -6.37 -17.67 26.28
N ALA A 183 -7.32 -16.73 26.22
CA ALA A 183 -7.09 -15.40 25.68
C ALA A 183 -7.63 -14.38 26.68
N GLY A 184 -6.96 -13.24 26.79
CA GLY A 184 -7.32 -12.16 27.69
C GLY A 184 -7.12 -10.82 27.02
N GLU A 185 -8.05 -9.91 27.27
CA GLU A 185 -7.95 -8.51 26.86
C GLU A 185 -8.22 -7.63 28.08
N LEU A 186 -7.37 -6.64 28.27
CA LEU A 186 -7.49 -5.61 29.28
C LEU A 186 -7.41 -4.25 28.58
N ASN A 187 -8.48 -3.46 28.70
CA ASN A 187 -8.49 -2.08 28.24
C ASN A 187 -8.76 -1.17 29.43
N LEU A 188 -7.86 -0.22 29.67
CA LEU A 188 -7.95 0.78 30.72
C LEU A 188 -7.82 2.18 30.10
N ALA A 189 -8.80 3.04 30.38
CA ALA A 189 -8.77 4.44 29.96
C ALA A 189 -8.91 5.34 31.19
N ILE A 190 -7.92 6.20 31.42
CA ILE A 190 -7.86 7.16 32.51
C ILE A 190 -7.96 8.56 31.92
N ARG A 191 -8.91 9.36 32.41
CA ARG A 191 -9.07 10.77 32.03
C ARG A 191 -9.10 11.60 33.30
N GLY A 192 -8.22 12.60 33.38
CA GLY A 192 -8.11 13.49 34.54
C GLY A 192 -8.22 14.95 34.14
N GLY A 193 -9.38 15.57 34.38
CA GLY A 193 -9.58 17.03 34.40
C GLY A 193 -9.12 17.82 33.15
N GLY A 194 -9.01 17.18 31.99
CA GLY A 194 -8.44 17.79 30.77
C GLY A 194 -6.90 17.93 30.76
N VAL A 195 -6.23 17.44 31.80
CA VAL A 195 -4.75 17.49 31.96
C VAL A 195 -4.10 16.17 31.58
N LEU A 196 -4.69 15.04 32.00
CA LEU A 196 -4.17 13.70 31.78
C LEU A 196 -5.15 12.89 30.94
N GLN A 197 -4.63 12.23 29.92
CA GLN A 197 -5.31 11.14 29.23
C GLN A 197 -4.35 9.97 29.09
N THR A 198 -4.71 8.80 29.59
CA THR A 198 -3.92 7.58 29.45
C THR A 198 -4.82 6.44 28.98
N ASP A 199 -4.45 5.82 27.87
CA ASP A 199 -5.10 4.67 27.30
C ASP A 199 -4.10 3.50 27.29
N LEU A 200 -4.48 2.39 27.92
CA LEU A 200 -3.69 1.16 28.03
C LEU A 200 -4.53 0.01 27.48
N SER A 201 -4.03 -0.67 26.45
CA SER A 201 -4.58 -1.93 25.98
C SER A 201 -3.54 -3.03 26.11
N TYR A 202 -3.95 -4.19 26.62
CA TYR A 202 -3.15 -5.39 26.70
C TYR A 202 -3.98 -6.56 26.21
N VAL A 203 -3.52 -7.21 25.15
CA VAL A 203 -4.13 -8.41 24.59
C VAL A 203 -3.11 -9.53 24.69
N HIS A 204 -3.53 -10.68 25.18
CA HIS A 204 -2.72 -11.89 25.20
C HIS A 204 -3.54 -13.07 24.71
N GLN A 205 -2.95 -13.87 23.83
CA GLN A 205 -3.50 -15.10 23.32
C GLN A 205 -2.48 -16.22 23.55
N GLY A 206 -2.86 -17.27 24.27
CA GLY A 206 -2.01 -18.43 24.48
C GLY A 206 -1.90 -19.33 23.25
N ALA A 207 -0.82 -20.10 23.14
CA ALA A 207 -0.50 -20.94 21.98
C ALA A 207 -1.58 -21.97 21.58
N HIS A 208 -2.40 -22.42 22.54
CA HIS A 208 -3.47 -23.39 22.34
C HIS A 208 -4.85 -22.77 22.07
N PHE A 209 -4.96 -21.43 22.15
CA PHE A 209 -6.22 -20.74 21.92
C PHE A 209 -6.64 -20.81 20.45
N ARG A 210 -7.92 -21.06 20.22
CA ARG A 210 -8.53 -21.21 18.90
C ARG A 210 -10.02 -20.92 18.96
N GLN A 211 -10.57 -20.45 17.84
CA GLN A 211 -12.02 -20.36 17.64
C GLN A 211 -12.59 -21.74 17.26
N LEU A 212 -13.92 -21.89 17.29
CA LEU A 212 -14.60 -23.19 17.10
C LEU A 212 -14.23 -23.90 15.79
N ASP A 213 -13.99 -23.14 14.71
CA ASP A 213 -13.67 -23.68 13.38
C ASP A 213 -12.18 -23.56 13.02
N ALA A 214 -11.31 -23.20 13.98
CA ALA A 214 -9.90 -22.92 13.73
C ALA A 214 -8.98 -23.96 14.40
N LEU A 215 -7.87 -24.27 13.73
CA LEU A 215 -6.75 -24.99 14.35
C LEU A 215 -5.96 -24.02 15.25
N PRO A 216 -5.36 -24.52 16.35
CA PRO A 216 -4.51 -23.69 17.19
C PRO A 216 -3.28 -23.23 16.41
N GLY A 217 -2.86 -21.98 16.65
CA GLY A 217 -1.68 -21.40 16.00
C GLY A 217 -0.34 -21.90 16.54
N TYR A 218 -0.33 -22.58 17.70
CA TYR A 218 0.88 -23.05 18.41
C TYR A 218 1.91 -21.94 18.69
N GLN A 219 1.43 -20.71 18.82
CA GLN A 219 2.22 -19.53 19.13
C GLN A 219 1.45 -18.68 20.12
N GLY A 220 2.06 -18.38 21.27
CA GLY A 220 1.56 -17.38 22.19
C GLY A 220 1.85 -16.00 21.64
N GLU A 221 0.89 -15.09 21.72
CA GLU A 221 1.04 -13.71 21.26
C GLU A 221 0.61 -12.74 22.34
N GLY A 222 1.36 -11.67 22.51
CA GLY A 222 1.07 -10.59 23.45
C GLY A 222 1.27 -9.25 22.80
N MET A 223 0.32 -8.33 22.98
CA MET A 223 0.42 -6.96 22.53
C MET A 223 0.03 -6.03 23.68
N LEU A 224 0.97 -5.18 24.08
CA LEU A 224 0.79 -4.09 25.02
C LEU A 224 0.85 -2.77 24.23
N SER A 225 -0.16 -1.92 24.34
CA SER A 225 -0.13 -0.55 23.84
C SER A 225 -0.51 0.41 24.96
N LEU A 226 0.40 1.31 25.29
CA LEU A 226 0.20 2.40 26.23
C LEU A 226 0.33 3.72 25.48
N SER A 227 -0.66 4.59 25.62
CA SER A 227 -0.64 5.96 25.09
C SER A 227 -1.02 6.90 26.22
N SER A 228 -0.14 7.83 26.59
CA SER A 228 -0.37 8.80 27.65
C SER A 228 -0.07 10.20 27.16
N ALA A 229 -0.97 11.14 27.42
CA ALA A 229 -0.82 12.56 27.10
C ALA A 229 -1.05 13.40 28.36
N LEU A 230 -0.13 14.31 28.60
CA LEU A 230 -0.10 15.24 29.72
C LEU A 230 -0.05 16.67 29.19
N GLN A 231 -1.04 17.49 29.51
CA GLN A 231 -1.07 18.90 29.17
C GLN A 231 -0.39 19.72 30.27
N LEU A 232 0.94 19.84 30.21
CA LEU A 232 1.74 20.56 31.22
C LEU A 232 1.38 22.05 31.29
N GLY A 233 0.80 22.61 30.23
CA GLY A 233 0.33 24.00 30.19
C GLY A 233 -0.80 24.32 31.18
N GLU A 234 -1.65 23.35 31.51
CA GLU A 234 -2.74 23.55 32.49
C GLU A 234 -2.25 23.45 33.96
N LEU A 235 -1.01 22.98 34.18
CA LEU A 235 -0.36 22.97 35.49
C LEU A 235 0.37 24.30 35.81
N LEU A 236 0.51 25.17 34.81
CA LEU A 236 1.17 26.47 34.94
C LEU A 236 0.11 27.59 35.06
N PRO A 237 0.47 28.77 35.59
CA PRO A 237 -0.47 29.88 35.70
C PRO A 237 -1.10 30.25 34.34
N GLY A 238 -2.43 30.28 34.26
CA GLY A 238 -3.16 30.50 33.01
C GLY A 238 -2.80 31.79 32.27
N GLY A 239 -2.30 32.82 32.97
CA GLY A 239 -1.84 34.07 32.38
C GLY A 239 -0.65 33.93 31.41
N TRP A 240 0.09 32.81 31.46
CA TRP A 240 1.20 32.55 30.52
C TRP A 240 0.71 32.03 29.17
N GLY A 241 -0.49 31.44 29.11
CA GLY A 241 -1.09 30.96 27.87
C GLY A 241 -0.26 29.90 27.12
N LEU A 242 0.50 29.06 27.84
CA LEU A 242 1.37 28.06 27.23
C LEU A 242 0.58 26.83 26.76
N HIS A 243 0.97 26.28 25.62
CA HIS A 243 0.54 25.00 25.10
C HIS A 243 1.74 24.05 25.15
N ALA A 244 1.72 23.13 26.11
CA ALA A 244 2.84 22.24 26.39
C ALA A 244 2.41 20.77 26.55
N PRO A 245 1.94 20.11 25.48
CA PRO A 245 1.61 18.69 25.55
C PRO A 245 2.88 17.83 25.58
N LEU A 246 2.93 16.92 26.55
CA LEU A 246 3.87 15.81 26.63
C LEU A 246 3.10 14.52 26.33
N ALA A 247 3.43 13.86 25.23
CA ALA A 247 2.82 12.58 24.86
C ALA A 247 3.88 11.47 24.87
N VAL A 248 3.55 10.36 25.52
CA VAL A 248 4.34 9.14 25.62
C VAL A 248 3.51 8.01 25.02
N SER A 249 4.04 7.31 24.02
CA SER A 249 3.45 6.08 23.52
C SER A 249 4.45 4.95 23.60
N HIS A 250 4.05 3.82 24.18
CA HIS A 250 4.86 2.61 24.28
C HIS A 250 4.06 1.44 23.70
N GLN A 251 4.65 0.72 22.77
CA GLN A 251 4.08 -0.49 22.20
C GLN A 251 5.07 -1.62 22.38
N ARG A 252 4.58 -2.79 22.82
CA ARG A 252 5.36 -4.01 22.91
C ARG A 252 4.56 -5.16 22.32
N THR A 253 5.16 -5.89 21.41
CA THR A 253 4.65 -7.12 20.82
C THR A 253 5.62 -8.24 21.18
N ALA A 254 5.10 -9.37 21.63
CA ALA A 254 5.91 -10.54 21.91
C ALA A 254 5.23 -11.77 21.30
N ALA A 255 6.04 -12.63 20.70
CA ALA A 255 5.61 -13.94 20.24
C ALA A 255 6.40 -15.03 20.98
N GLU A 256 5.67 -16.00 21.50
CA GLU A 256 6.22 -17.15 22.22
C GLU A 256 5.84 -18.42 21.44
N PRO A 257 6.66 -18.81 20.45
CA PRO A 257 6.38 -20.00 19.66
C PRO A 257 6.49 -21.25 20.54
N LEU A 258 5.47 -22.12 20.51
CA LEU A 258 5.51 -23.39 21.24
C LEU A 258 6.50 -24.36 20.59
N TYR A 259 6.55 -24.37 19.26
CA TYR A 259 7.50 -25.17 18.49
C TYR A 259 8.56 -24.28 17.84
N VAL A 260 9.79 -24.77 17.69
CA VAL A 260 10.80 -24.08 16.88
C VAL A 260 10.30 -23.91 15.45
N GLU A 261 10.58 -22.76 14.86
CA GLU A 261 9.99 -22.33 13.58
C GLU A 261 10.07 -23.43 12.51
N ARG A 262 8.90 -23.80 11.96
CA ARG A 262 8.73 -24.85 10.93
C ARG A 262 9.20 -26.25 11.34
N THR A 263 9.20 -26.55 12.64
CA THR A 263 9.50 -27.88 13.18
C THR A 263 8.37 -28.36 14.12
N ASP A 264 8.49 -29.60 14.58
CA ASP A 264 7.66 -30.22 15.62
C ASP A 264 8.37 -30.29 16.98
N LEU A 265 9.50 -29.58 17.11
CA LEU A 265 10.29 -29.54 18.34
C LEU A 265 9.74 -28.48 19.28
N ASP A 266 9.28 -28.91 20.45
CA ASP A 266 8.85 -27.97 21.49
C ASP A 266 10.06 -27.12 21.91
N ALA A 267 9.89 -25.79 21.86
CA ALA A 267 10.94 -24.83 22.14
C ALA A 267 11.54 -25.03 23.55
N SER A 268 10.73 -25.51 24.51
CA SER A 268 11.19 -25.80 25.87
C SER A 268 12.19 -26.95 25.95
N MET A 269 12.17 -27.91 25.02
CA MET A 269 13.11 -29.05 25.01
C MET A 269 14.52 -28.62 24.58
N LEU A 270 14.62 -27.57 23.77
CA LEU A 270 15.90 -27.03 23.30
C LEU A 270 16.45 -25.92 24.21
N GLY A 271 15.67 -25.49 25.21
CA GLY A 271 16.06 -24.49 26.20
C GLY A 271 15.91 -23.06 25.67
N ALA A 272 16.97 -22.51 25.10
CA ALA A 272 17.13 -21.07 24.86
C ALA A 272 16.83 -20.68 23.40
N VAL A 273 15.57 -20.82 22.98
CA VAL A 273 15.10 -20.39 21.65
C VAL A 273 14.90 -18.87 21.64
N ARG A 274 15.42 -18.19 20.61
CA ARG A 274 15.19 -16.74 20.41
C ARG A 274 13.72 -16.48 20.18
N ARG A 275 13.13 -15.64 21.03
CA ARG A 275 11.71 -15.26 20.94
C ARG A 275 11.57 -13.96 20.14
N PRO A 276 10.67 -13.91 19.15
CA PRO A 276 10.37 -12.66 18.49
C PRO A 276 9.78 -11.65 19.46
N GLU A 277 10.36 -10.46 19.49
CA GLU A 277 9.94 -9.34 20.34
C GLU A 277 10.06 -8.05 19.54
N GLY A 278 9.08 -7.17 19.67
CA GLY A 278 9.14 -5.81 19.17
C GLY A 278 8.76 -4.86 20.28
N GLN A 279 9.55 -3.84 20.52
CA GLN A 279 9.20 -2.75 21.41
C GLN A 279 9.48 -1.41 20.75
N ARG A 280 8.59 -0.45 20.97
CA ARG A 280 8.74 0.91 20.45
C ARG A 280 8.23 1.89 21.48
N THR A 281 9.11 2.77 21.92
CA THR A 281 8.77 3.88 22.81
C THR A 281 8.96 5.19 22.06
N ARG A 282 7.97 6.07 22.12
CA ARG A 282 8.05 7.41 21.57
C ARG A 282 7.64 8.41 22.65
N VAL A 283 8.50 9.38 22.89
CA VAL A 283 8.24 10.52 23.75
C VAL A 283 8.23 11.75 22.86
N SER A 284 7.17 12.55 22.92
CA SER A 284 7.06 13.78 22.16
C SER A 284 6.62 14.92 23.06
N PHE A 285 7.32 16.04 22.95
CA PHE A 285 7.05 17.25 23.68
C PHE A 285 6.92 18.39 22.69
N GLN A 286 5.94 19.25 22.91
CA GLN A 286 5.79 20.48 22.15
C GLN A 286 5.65 21.63 23.12
N LEU A 287 6.22 22.78 22.79
CA LEU A 287 6.07 24.01 23.56
C LEU A 287 5.77 25.16 22.62
N GLY A 288 4.74 25.93 22.93
CA GLY A 288 4.44 27.18 22.25
C GLY A 288 3.47 28.00 23.07
N ARG A 289 3.19 29.22 22.63
CA ARG A 289 2.20 30.09 23.26
C ARG A 289 0.89 30.06 22.45
N ARG A 290 -0.25 29.88 23.12
CA ARG A 290 -1.57 30.11 22.52
C ARG A 290 -1.69 31.63 22.31
N ALA A 291 -1.95 32.07 21.09
CA ALA A 291 -1.99 33.49 20.74
C ALA A 291 -2.94 34.25 21.66
N ALA A 292 -2.39 35.00 22.62
CA ALA A 292 -3.15 35.92 23.45
C ALA A 292 -3.23 37.23 22.66
N GLY A 293 -4.35 37.47 21.99
CA GLY A 293 -4.57 38.74 21.30
C GLY A 293 -4.45 39.89 22.29
N GLY A 294 -3.34 40.64 22.25
CA GLY A 294 -3.22 41.91 22.99
C GLY A 294 -1.89 42.29 23.63
N GLY A 295 -0.77 41.60 23.38
CA GLY A 295 0.54 42.06 23.88
C GLY A 295 1.10 43.23 23.07
N THR A 296 1.03 44.47 23.57
CA THR A 296 1.50 45.70 22.88
C THR A 296 3.02 45.90 22.87
N GLY A 297 3.80 44.92 23.35
CA GLY A 297 5.27 44.97 23.39
C GLY A 297 5.93 44.23 22.22
N VAL A 298 6.82 44.92 21.49
CA VAL A 298 7.55 44.38 20.32
C VAL A 298 8.35 43.10 20.65
N GLY A 299 8.84 42.96 21.89
CA GLY A 299 9.55 41.76 22.35
C GLY A 299 8.66 40.55 22.66
N LEU A 300 7.39 40.76 23.01
CA LEU A 300 6.44 39.68 23.32
C LEU A 300 5.74 39.15 22.06
N ALA A 301 5.46 40.02 21.09
CA ALA A 301 4.87 39.64 19.80
C ALA A 301 5.80 38.74 18.95
N ALA A 302 7.13 38.87 19.08
CA ALA A 302 8.10 38.00 18.41
C ALA A 302 8.19 36.59 19.04
N ALA A 303 7.77 36.41 20.30
CA ALA A 303 7.76 35.10 20.96
C ALA A 303 6.46 34.31 20.71
N GLU A 304 5.37 34.98 20.31
CA GLU A 304 4.05 34.35 20.06
C GLU A 304 4.05 33.39 18.86
N GLY A 305 4.95 33.60 17.90
CA GLY A 305 5.11 32.75 16.72
C GLY A 305 6.01 31.54 16.90
N LEU A 306 6.73 31.46 18.03
CA LEU A 306 7.76 30.44 18.26
C LEU A 306 7.16 29.16 18.81
N ARG A 307 7.56 28.02 18.23
CA ARG A 307 7.20 26.68 18.67
C ARG A 307 8.43 25.80 18.70
N LEU A 308 8.61 25.09 19.79
CA LEU A 308 9.61 24.06 19.96
C LEU A 308 8.93 22.69 19.91
N ARG A 309 9.55 21.73 19.22
CA ARG A 309 9.17 20.33 19.20
C ARG A 309 10.40 19.49 19.52
N VAL A 310 10.25 18.53 20.41
CA VAL A 310 11.24 17.50 20.67
C VAL A 310 10.53 16.16 20.59
N ALA A 311 11.06 15.22 19.82
CA ALA A 311 10.56 13.86 19.77
C ALA A 311 11.73 12.89 19.86
N TYR A 312 11.65 11.96 20.79
CA TYR A 312 12.58 10.86 20.94
C TYR A 312 11.84 9.56 20.66
N GLN A 313 12.46 8.65 19.91
CA GLN A 313 11.93 7.33 19.65
C GLN A 313 13.04 6.30 19.83
N SER A 314 12.73 5.23 20.55
CA SER A 314 13.54 4.02 20.62
C SER A 314 12.69 2.86 20.11
N ALA A 315 13.29 1.99 19.32
CA ALA A 315 12.67 0.78 18.81
C ALA A 315 13.67 -0.37 18.84
N ASP A 316 13.26 -1.50 19.39
CA ASP A 316 14.01 -2.75 19.32
C ASP A 316 13.09 -3.81 18.71
N GLU A 317 13.59 -4.51 17.70
CA GLU A 317 12.86 -5.55 16.99
C GLU A 317 13.78 -6.76 16.84
N ALA A 318 13.34 -7.89 17.37
CA ALA A 318 14.04 -9.16 17.32
C ALA A 318 13.15 -10.19 16.63
N THR A 319 13.74 -10.94 15.72
CA THR A 319 13.20 -12.14 15.10
C THR A 319 14.10 -13.32 15.47
N PRO A 320 13.76 -14.56 15.08
CA PRO A 320 14.63 -15.71 15.33
C PRO A 320 16.01 -15.59 14.66
N TYR A 321 16.16 -14.75 13.62
CA TYR A 321 17.39 -14.63 12.82
C TYR A 321 17.98 -13.23 12.77
N THR A 322 17.29 -12.20 13.30
CA THR A 322 17.76 -10.82 13.21
C THR A 322 17.42 -10.05 14.48
N ALA A 323 18.27 -9.11 14.85
CA ALA A 323 17.93 -8.06 15.82
C ALA A 323 18.23 -6.70 15.21
N LEU A 324 17.30 -5.77 15.38
CA LEU A 324 17.39 -4.38 14.95
C LEU A 324 17.14 -3.50 16.17
N ARG A 325 18.08 -2.63 16.48
CA ARG A 325 17.93 -1.58 17.48
C ARG A 325 18.00 -0.23 16.80
N GLY A 326 17.08 0.67 17.13
CA GLY A 326 16.95 1.97 16.50
C GLY A 326 16.66 3.06 17.53
N GLU A 327 17.38 4.16 17.42
CA GLU A 327 17.15 5.37 18.22
C GLU A 327 17.05 6.57 17.27
N ASP A 328 16.06 7.44 17.51
CA ASP A 328 15.77 8.61 16.70
C ASP A 328 15.48 9.80 17.62
N LEU A 329 16.18 10.92 17.43
CA LEU A 329 15.98 12.16 18.15
C LEU A 329 15.73 13.28 17.14
N ASP A 330 14.50 13.79 17.13
CA ASP A 330 14.07 14.94 16.34
C ASP A 330 13.91 16.17 17.24
N VAL A 331 14.60 17.26 16.91
CA VAL A 331 14.43 18.57 17.56
C VAL A 331 14.07 19.60 16.50
N GLY A 332 12.97 20.31 16.68
CA GLY A 332 12.46 21.28 15.71
C GLY A 332 12.07 22.61 16.35
N VAL A 333 12.45 23.70 15.71
CA VAL A 333 12.03 25.05 16.04
C VAL A 333 11.29 25.63 14.85
N GLU A 334 10.06 26.08 15.05
CA GLU A 334 9.22 26.73 14.06
C GLU A 334 8.90 28.15 14.52
N TYR A 335 9.03 29.11 13.62
CA TYR A 335 8.66 30.49 13.83
C TYR A 335 7.65 30.91 12.76
N HIS A 336 6.43 31.24 13.18
CA HIS A 336 5.34 31.70 12.32
C HIS A 336 4.94 33.14 12.66
N ILE A 337 5.01 34.04 11.68
CA ILE A 337 4.58 35.43 11.85
C ILE A 337 3.56 35.84 10.77
N ARG A 338 2.53 36.57 11.21
CA ARG A 338 1.57 37.27 10.35
C ARG A 338 1.68 38.77 10.60
N PRO A 339 2.60 39.47 9.91
CA PRO A 339 2.81 40.87 10.18
C PRO A 339 1.58 41.70 9.78
N ALA A 340 1.36 42.81 10.50
CA ALA A 340 0.33 43.77 10.14
C ALA A 340 0.55 44.29 8.70
N ALA A 341 -0.54 44.46 7.95
CA ALA A 341 -0.47 44.85 6.55
C ALA A 341 0.12 46.26 6.39
N ARG A 342 1.31 46.36 5.78
CA ARG A 342 1.94 47.62 5.39
C ARG A 342 1.70 47.86 3.91
N THR A 343 1.02 48.96 3.59
CA THR A 343 0.63 49.31 2.22
C THR A 343 1.28 50.63 1.78
N LEU A 344 1.85 50.64 0.58
CA LEU A 344 2.28 51.85 -0.12
C LEU A 344 1.14 52.30 -1.05
N ARG A 345 0.79 53.60 -1.03
CA ARG A 345 -0.15 54.17 -2.02
C ARG A 345 0.62 54.43 -3.32
N LEU A 346 0.19 53.84 -4.42
CA LEU A 346 0.87 53.99 -5.72
C LEU A 346 0.30 55.12 -6.58
N LEU A 347 -0.94 55.56 -6.33
CA LEU A 347 -1.55 56.70 -7.02
C LEU A 347 -2.12 57.71 -6.03
N PRO A 348 -1.84 59.03 -6.18
CA PRO A 348 -2.49 60.08 -5.40
C PRO A 348 -3.95 60.25 -5.82
N GLU A 349 -4.81 60.67 -4.87
CA GLU A 349 -6.25 60.87 -5.10
C GLU A 349 -6.55 61.94 -6.17
N SER A 350 -5.61 62.87 -6.38
CA SER A 350 -5.68 63.93 -7.40
C SER A 350 -5.22 63.51 -8.79
N ALA A 351 -4.74 62.27 -8.98
CA ALA A 351 -4.42 61.74 -10.31
C ALA A 351 -5.72 61.42 -11.08
N GLY A 352 -6.40 62.48 -11.50
CA GLY A 352 -7.53 62.42 -12.42
C GLY A 352 -7.07 61.79 -13.73
N GLY A 353 -7.54 60.57 -13.98
CA GLY A 353 -7.48 59.93 -15.29
C GLY A 353 -6.06 59.52 -15.71
N VAL A 354 -5.67 58.30 -15.36
CA VAL A 354 -4.57 57.60 -16.05
C VAL A 354 -5.06 57.16 -17.43
N GLY A 355 -5.21 58.13 -18.34
CA GLY A 355 -5.76 57.95 -19.69
C GLY A 355 -4.86 57.17 -20.64
N TRP A 356 -3.56 57.04 -20.31
CA TRP A 356 -2.58 56.32 -21.12
C TRP A 356 -2.68 54.79 -20.99
N LEU A 357 -3.31 54.27 -19.92
CA LEU A 357 -3.54 52.84 -19.78
C LEU A 357 -4.78 52.41 -20.59
N PRO A 358 -4.63 51.44 -21.53
CA PRO A 358 -5.75 50.84 -22.25
C PRO A 358 -6.90 50.45 -21.30
N SER A 359 -8.15 50.69 -21.72
CA SER A 359 -9.35 50.40 -20.92
C SER A 359 -9.43 48.95 -20.42
N LEU A 360 -8.89 48.00 -21.20
CA LEU A 360 -8.76 46.59 -20.83
C LEU A 360 -7.78 46.36 -19.66
N LEU A 361 -6.67 47.11 -19.59
CA LEU A 361 -5.70 47.00 -18.49
C LEU A 361 -6.18 47.68 -17.20
N ARG A 362 -7.05 48.69 -17.30
CA ARG A 362 -7.72 49.33 -16.14
C ARG A 362 -8.58 48.34 -15.36
N GLY A 363 -9.38 47.51 -16.03
CA GLY A 363 -10.17 46.45 -15.37
C GLY A 363 -9.35 45.23 -14.95
N ALA A 364 -8.35 44.84 -15.75
CA ALA A 364 -7.59 43.61 -15.54
C ALA A 364 -6.53 43.70 -14.44
N LEU A 365 -5.90 44.85 -14.18
CA LEU A 365 -4.88 44.98 -13.14
C LEU A 365 -5.41 45.65 -11.86
N LEU A 366 -6.43 46.50 -11.95
CA LEU A 366 -6.69 47.54 -10.94
C LEU A 366 -8.12 47.54 -10.36
N GLY A 367 -9.05 46.73 -10.89
CA GLY A 367 -10.45 46.70 -10.42
C GLY A 367 -11.22 48.00 -10.66
N SER A 368 -12.45 48.11 -10.14
CA SER A 368 -13.41 49.19 -10.44
C SER A 368 -13.17 50.52 -9.71
N SER A 369 -12.09 50.68 -8.93
CA SER A 369 -11.79 51.94 -8.23
C SER A 369 -10.34 52.36 -8.44
N LEU A 370 -10.12 53.26 -9.41
CA LEU A 370 -8.82 53.91 -9.66
C LEU A 370 -8.31 54.83 -8.52
N PRO A 371 -9.13 55.48 -7.67
CA PRO A 371 -8.60 56.22 -6.54
C PRO A 371 -8.19 55.24 -5.41
N GLY A 372 -6.90 55.24 -5.07
CA GLY A 372 -6.40 54.58 -3.86
C GLY A 372 -5.77 53.19 -4.03
N LEU A 373 -5.16 52.86 -5.18
CA LEU A 373 -4.39 51.62 -5.34
C LEU A 373 -3.31 51.49 -4.25
N ARG A 374 -3.43 50.45 -3.41
CA ARG A 374 -2.52 50.15 -2.30
C ARG A 374 -1.74 48.88 -2.59
N LEU A 375 -0.43 49.01 -2.76
CA LEU A 375 0.50 47.88 -2.83
C LEU A 375 0.86 47.43 -1.42
N ARG A 376 0.43 46.23 -1.03
CA ARG A 376 0.90 45.60 0.21
C ARG A 376 2.29 45.00 -0.02
N TRP A 377 3.33 45.59 0.57
CA TRP A 377 4.70 45.08 0.43
C TRP A 377 5.11 44.15 1.57
N SER A 378 4.42 44.23 2.72
CA SER A 378 4.61 43.27 3.82
C SER A 378 3.99 41.90 3.45
N PRO A 379 4.63 40.78 3.81
CA PRO A 379 4.06 39.45 3.57
C PRO A 379 2.74 39.25 4.32
N GLU A 380 1.92 38.31 3.84
CA GLU A 380 0.71 37.85 4.53
C GLU A 380 1.05 36.94 5.69
N SER A 381 1.96 36.00 5.45
CA SER A 381 2.57 35.18 6.48
C SER A 381 3.99 34.79 6.08
N PHE A 382 4.83 34.56 7.09
CA PHE A 382 6.15 34.00 6.93
C PHE A 382 6.32 32.90 7.97
N THR A 383 6.77 31.72 7.52
CA THR A 383 7.08 30.60 8.42
C THR A 383 8.50 30.14 8.16
N LEU A 384 9.29 30.00 9.21
CA LEU A 384 10.62 29.43 9.16
C LEU A 384 10.67 28.26 10.13
N SER A 385 11.01 27.07 9.66
CA SER A 385 11.20 25.89 10.49
C SER A 385 12.60 25.35 10.28
N THR A 386 13.31 25.11 11.39
CA THR A 386 14.60 24.43 11.41
C THR A 386 14.45 23.20 12.29
N GLY A 387 14.81 22.04 11.77
CA GLY A 387 14.78 20.78 12.49
C GLY A 387 16.13 20.08 12.37
N TRP A 388 16.52 19.37 13.41
CA TRP A 388 17.67 18.51 13.46
C TRP A 388 17.19 17.11 13.84
N SER A 389 17.68 16.10 13.15
CA SER A 389 17.38 14.70 13.43
C SER A 389 18.67 13.89 13.51
N ASP A 390 18.84 13.10 14.57
CA ASP A 390 19.90 12.09 14.71
C ASP A 390 19.26 10.71 14.80
N ARG A 391 19.54 9.87 13.81
CA ARG A 391 19.04 8.49 13.74
C ARG A 391 20.21 7.52 13.73
N ARG A 392 20.12 6.54 14.62
CA ARG A 392 21.10 5.46 14.76
C ARG A 392 20.35 4.15 14.68
N SER A 393 20.82 3.23 13.85
CA SER A 393 20.28 1.88 13.80
C SER A 393 21.41 0.87 13.76
N GLU A 394 21.28 -0.18 14.56
CA GLU A 394 22.18 -1.31 14.62
C GLU A 394 21.43 -2.57 14.18
N TYR A 395 21.99 -3.25 13.19
CA TYR A 395 21.45 -4.49 12.66
C TYR A 395 22.40 -5.64 12.95
N GLN A 396 21.88 -6.70 13.56
CA GLN A 396 22.58 -7.93 13.85
C GLN A 396 21.83 -9.10 13.20
N SER A 397 22.56 -10.04 12.59
CA SER A 397 22.00 -11.26 11.98
C SER A 397 22.55 -12.49 12.68
N PHE A 398 21.71 -13.48 12.94
CA PHE A 398 22.06 -14.74 13.61
C PHE A 398 22.00 -15.90 12.61
N ALA A 399 22.92 -16.86 12.74
CA ALA A 399 22.92 -18.05 11.89
C ALA A 399 21.88 -19.09 12.34
N HIS A 400 21.55 -19.10 13.64
CA HIS A 400 20.68 -20.09 14.25
C HIS A 400 19.64 -19.45 15.19
N VAL A 401 18.51 -20.13 15.32
CA VAL A 401 17.37 -19.74 16.16
C VAL A 401 17.65 -19.91 17.66
N LEU A 402 18.70 -20.65 18.02
CA LEU A 402 19.13 -20.82 19.42
C LEU A 402 20.00 -19.65 19.88
N LEU A 403 19.91 -19.33 21.16
CA LEU A 403 20.83 -18.43 21.84
C LEU A 403 22.17 -19.15 22.01
N SER A 404 23.23 -18.59 21.42
CA SER A 404 24.61 -19.05 21.60
C SER A 404 25.44 -17.94 22.23
N GLU A 405 26.28 -18.27 23.21
CA GLU A 405 27.20 -17.33 23.87
C GLU A 405 28.40 -16.94 22.97
N SER A 406 28.68 -17.72 21.92
CA SER A 406 29.88 -17.57 21.08
C SER A 406 29.62 -17.00 19.67
N GLU A 407 28.39 -16.59 19.34
CA GLU A 407 28.09 -16.04 18.02
C GLU A 407 28.34 -14.53 17.95
N GLY A 408 29.57 -14.17 17.58
CA GLY A 408 29.89 -12.83 17.08
C GLY A 408 29.37 -12.67 15.66
N SER A 409 28.20 -12.06 15.49
CA SER A 409 27.79 -11.56 14.18
C SER A 409 28.37 -10.17 13.92
N ALA A 410 28.77 -9.92 12.68
CA ALA A 410 29.20 -8.59 12.24
C ALA A 410 27.98 -7.65 12.24
N GLY A 411 27.76 -6.96 13.36
CA GLY A 411 26.75 -5.91 13.46
C GLY A 411 27.03 -4.80 12.46
N ARG A 412 26.02 -4.41 11.68
CA ARG A 412 26.11 -3.23 10.81
C ARG A 412 25.46 -2.06 11.52
N GLN A 413 26.17 -0.95 11.61
CA GLN A 413 25.63 0.30 12.11
C GLN A 413 25.32 1.24 10.94
N SER A 414 24.19 1.92 11.04
CA SER A 414 23.80 3.00 10.14
C SER A 414 23.54 4.24 10.98
N LEU A 415 24.21 5.33 10.61
CA LEU A 415 24.13 6.63 11.26
C LEU A 415 23.60 7.63 10.26
N GLN A 416 22.67 8.49 10.68
CA GLN A 416 22.12 9.56 9.86
C GLN A 416 21.93 10.80 10.73
N GLN A 417 22.59 11.90 10.36
CA GLN A 417 22.40 13.20 11.01
C GLN A 417 21.97 14.22 9.97
N ARG A 418 20.80 14.81 10.14
CA ARG A 418 20.22 15.71 9.14
C ARG A 418 19.76 17.01 9.76
N LEU A 419 19.96 18.09 9.02
CA LEU A 419 19.39 19.40 9.28
C LEU A 419 18.32 19.68 8.23
N HIS A 420 17.06 19.74 8.68
CA HIS A 420 15.91 20.10 7.87
C HIS A 420 15.62 21.59 8.00
N GLN A 421 15.57 22.31 6.89
CA GLN A 421 15.19 23.71 6.86
C GLN A 421 14.00 23.87 5.92
N GLN A 422 13.01 24.64 6.35
CA GLN A 422 11.90 24.99 5.51
C GLN A 422 11.51 26.45 5.76
N ALA A 423 11.33 27.19 4.67
CA ALA A 423 10.87 28.57 4.68
C ALA A 423 9.65 28.68 3.78
N SER A 424 8.56 29.25 4.29
CA SER A 424 7.39 29.60 3.49
C SER A 424 7.10 31.09 3.58
N LEU A 425 6.80 31.67 2.42
CA LEU A 425 6.50 33.09 2.27
C LEU A 425 5.21 33.21 1.47
N GLN A 426 4.21 33.84 2.07
CA GLN A 426 2.95 34.18 1.42
C GLN A 426 2.89 35.67 1.18
N LEU A 427 2.63 36.07 -0.06
CA LEU A 427 2.57 37.45 -0.52
C LEU A 427 1.20 37.72 -1.12
N ARG A 428 0.62 38.86 -0.76
CA ARG A 428 -0.62 39.34 -1.38
C ARG A 428 -0.51 40.83 -1.71
N PRO A 429 0.31 41.19 -2.71
CA PRO A 429 0.57 42.57 -3.07
C PRO A 429 -0.69 43.35 -3.45
N PHE A 430 -1.65 42.67 -4.08
CA PHE A 430 -2.97 43.20 -4.40
C PHE A 430 -4.05 42.16 -4.04
N PRO A 431 -5.32 42.55 -3.80
CA PRO A 431 -6.39 41.58 -3.57
C PRO A 431 -6.56 40.53 -4.68
N SER A 432 -6.21 40.92 -5.92
CA SER A 432 -6.24 40.10 -7.14
C SER A 432 -4.94 39.33 -7.43
N LEU A 433 -3.84 39.58 -6.71
CA LEU A 433 -2.55 38.92 -6.95
C LEU A 433 -2.02 38.32 -5.65
N GLY A 434 -1.93 36.99 -5.61
CA GLY A 434 -1.33 36.21 -4.52
C GLY A 434 -0.11 35.44 -5.01
N GLY A 435 0.88 35.27 -4.15
CA GLY A 435 2.08 34.49 -4.40
C GLY A 435 2.47 33.67 -3.19
N ASP A 436 2.82 32.41 -3.40
CA ASP A 436 3.33 31.50 -2.39
C ASP A 436 4.70 30.98 -2.83
N LEU A 437 5.67 31.01 -1.93
CA LEU A 437 6.99 30.44 -2.11
C LEU A 437 7.27 29.50 -0.94
N MET A 438 7.68 28.28 -1.22
CA MET A 438 8.07 27.30 -0.21
C MET A 438 9.40 26.68 -0.61
N LEU A 439 10.43 26.93 0.20
CA LEU A 439 11.74 26.32 0.07
C LEU A 439 11.91 25.28 1.17
N ARG A 440 12.33 24.07 0.82
CA ARG A 440 12.79 23.05 1.76
C ARG A 440 14.19 22.61 1.36
N SER A 441 15.10 22.53 2.32
CA SER A 441 16.46 22.05 2.15
C SER A 441 16.78 21.08 3.27
N THR A 442 17.31 19.91 2.92
CA THR A 442 17.82 18.92 3.87
C THR A 442 19.33 18.84 3.68
N ARG A 443 20.07 19.02 4.76
CA ARG A 443 21.53 18.88 4.78
C ARG A 443 21.95 17.67 5.59
N ASP A 444 22.98 16.99 5.11
CA ASP A 444 23.66 15.90 5.81
C ASP A 444 24.79 16.48 6.65
N LEU A 445 24.74 16.19 7.96
CA LEU A 445 25.70 16.69 8.94
C LEU A 445 26.82 15.69 9.23
N LEU A 446 26.71 14.44 8.76
CA LEU A 446 27.71 13.41 9.03
C LEU A 446 29.12 13.90 8.62
N PRO A 447 30.14 13.67 9.46
CA PRO A 447 31.49 14.09 9.15
C PRO A 447 32.03 13.33 7.94
N SER A 448 32.75 14.04 7.06
CA SER A 448 33.37 13.50 5.85
C SER A 448 34.40 12.38 6.15
N THR A 449 34.96 12.36 7.37
CA THR A 449 35.93 11.37 7.84
C THR A 449 35.39 9.95 7.96
N LEU A 450 34.06 9.78 8.01
CA LEU A 450 33.41 8.46 7.98
C LEU A 450 33.32 7.89 6.55
N LEU A 451 33.77 8.64 5.54
CA LEU A 451 33.78 8.28 4.12
C LEU A 451 35.23 8.05 3.65
N ASN A 452 35.41 7.40 2.48
CA ASN A 452 36.74 7.18 1.88
C ASN A 452 37.51 8.51 1.71
N ALA A 453 38.82 8.51 1.98
CA ALA A 453 39.69 9.68 2.04
C ALA A 453 39.60 10.58 0.79
N GLN A 454 39.52 9.99 -0.41
CA GLN A 454 39.40 10.73 -1.68
C GLN A 454 38.05 11.46 -1.84
N ALA A 455 36.96 10.92 -1.27
CA ALA A 455 35.64 11.54 -1.29
C ALA A 455 35.49 12.59 -0.19
N ALA A 456 36.16 12.40 0.95
CA ALA A 456 36.06 13.26 2.12
C ALA A 456 36.46 14.72 1.84
N GLU A 457 37.62 14.93 1.20
CA GLU A 457 38.15 16.28 0.91
C GLU A 457 37.24 17.08 -0.04
N ARG A 458 36.65 16.42 -1.03
CA ARG A 458 35.73 17.05 -1.99
C ARG A 458 34.34 17.28 -1.40
N LEU A 459 33.86 16.38 -0.54
CA LEU A 459 32.60 16.59 0.18
C LEU A 459 32.68 17.76 1.13
N ASP A 460 33.84 17.98 1.76
CA ASP A 460 34.06 19.12 2.65
C ASP A 460 33.98 20.47 1.94
N ALA A 461 34.36 20.55 0.66
CA ALA A 461 34.21 21.76 -0.15
C ALA A 461 32.74 22.12 -0.45
N GLU A 462 31.82 21.15 -0.40
CA GLU A 462 30.39 21.33 -0.63
C GLU A 462 29.58 21.54 0.68
N ARG A 463 30.26 21.58 1.84
CA ARG A 463 29.64 21.85 3.14
C ARG A 463 29.46 23.35 3.36
N LEU A 464 28.30 23.73 3.91
CA LEU A 464 28.00 25.12 4.25
C LEU A 464 28.46 25.42 5.68
N ARG A 465 29.35 26.41 5.83
CA ARG A 465 29.74 26.93 7.15
C ARG A 465 29.17 28.34 7.34
N PHE A 466 28.40 28.55 8.41
CA PHE A 466 27.82 29.85 8.73
C PHE A 466 28.13 30.23 10.19
N ALA A 467 28.73 31.39 10.41
CA ALA A 467 29.11 31.89 11.74
C ALA A 467 29.91 30.88 12.58
N GLY A 468 30.81 30.12 11.95
CA GLY A 468 31.63 29.08 12.62
C GLY A 468 30.92 27.75 12.87
N VAL A 469 29.62 27.65 12.58
CA VAL A 469 28.84 26.40 12.68
C VAL A 469 28.82 25.70 11.32
N ASP A 470 29.15 24.42 11.30
CA ASP A 470 29.01 23.57 10.13
C ASP A 470 27.56 23.12 9.99
N LEU A 471 26.89 23.57 8.92
CA LEU A 471 25.51 23.23 8.59
C LEU A 471 25.43 22.02 7.64
N GLY A 472 26.58 21.39 7.35
CA GLY A 472 26.68 20.20 6.52
C GLY A 472 26.50 20.46 5.03
N ARG A 473 26.38 19.37 4.27
CA ARG A 473 26.22 19.38 2.81
C ARG A 473 24.76 19.27 2.41
N GLU A 474 24.30 20.01 1.41
CA GLU A 474 22.94 19.86 0.89
C GLU A 474 22.75 18.48 0.23
N ALA A 475 21.86 17.67 0.80
CA ALA A 475 21.47 16.36 0.29
C ALA A 475 20.26 16.50 -0.65
N ASP A 476 19.24 17.23 -0.21
CA ASP A 476 18.02 17.43 -0.99
C ASP A 476 17.54 18.88 -0.92
N ARG A 477 16.97 19.38 -2.02
CA ARG A 477 16.26 20.66 -2.04
C ARG A 477 14.97 20.54 -2.82
N SER A 478 13.89 21.12 -2.29
CA SER A 478 12.68 21.37 -3.05
C SER A 478 12.27 22.82 -2.97
N LEU A 479 11.78 23.35 -4.10
CA LEU A 479 11.29 24.71 -4.20
C LEU A 479 9.94 24.68 -4.92
N THR A 480 8.90 25.11 -4.22
CA THR A 480 7.56 25.23 -4.78
C THR A 480 7.20 26.70 -4.88
N THR A 481 6.73 27.10 -6.06
CA THR A 481 6.24 28.45 -6.35
C THR A 481 4.79 28.36 -6.79
N ARG A 482 3.96 29.31 -6.36
CA ARG A 482 2.61 29.50 -6.88
C ARG A 482 2.33 30.98 -7.01
N LEU A 483 1.85 31.41 -8.16
CA LEU A 483 1.39 32.76 -8.42
C LEU A 483 -0.05 32.67 -8.91
N THR A 484 -0.99 33.28 -8.20
CA THR A 484 -2.39 33.33 -8.58
C THR A 484 -2.79 34.77 -8.86
N TRP A 485 -3.26 35.00 -10.08
CA TRP A 485 -3.80 36.27 -10.53
C TRP A 485 -5.28 36.10 -10.85
N ALA A 486 -6.16 36.71 -10.05
CA ALA A 486 -7.61 36.62 -10.17
C ALA A 486 -8.23 38.03 -10.19
N PRO A 487 -8.13 38.75 -11.32
CA PRO A 487 -8.67 40.09 -11.42
C PRO A 487 -10.20 40.12 -11.51
N ARG A 488 -10.79 41.18 -10.95
CA ARG A 488 -12.20 41.49 -11.13
C ARG A 488 -12.36 42.36 -12.38
N VAL A 489 -12.44 41.72 -13.55
CA VAL A 489 -12.53 42.42 -14.85
C VAL A 489 -13.88 43.14 -14.98
N SER A 490 -14.97 42.42 -14.70
CA SER A 490 -16.34 42.96 -14.60
C SER A 490 -17.21 42.00 -13.78
N GLU A 491 -18.48 42.35 -13.53
CA GLU A 491 -19.42 41.43 -12.86
C GLU A 491 -19.79 40.21 -13.73
N TRP A 492 -19.64 40.34 -15.05
CA TRP A 492 -20.01 39.34 -16.05
C TRP A 492 -18.84 38.52 -16.59
N LEU A 493 -17.59 38.94 -16.33
CA LEU A 493 -16.38 38.20 -16.71
C LEU A 493 -15.44 38.07 -15.52
N THR A 494 -15.24 36.83 -15.08
CA THR A 494 -14.21 36.50 -14.11
C THR A 494 -13.06 35.80 -14.82
N ALA A 495 -11.83 36.27 -14.57
CA ALA A 495 -10.61 35.67 -15.07
C ALA A 495 -9.75 35.20 -13.90
N GLN A 496 -9.11 34.05 -14.05
CA GLN A 496 -8.14 33.53 -13.10
C GLN A 496 -6.98 32.89 -13.86
N ALA A 497 -5.76 33.27 -13.55
CA ALA A 497 -4.54 32.61 -14.00
C ALA A 497 -3.78 32.11 -12.78
N THR A 498 -3.26 30.88 -12.84
CA THR A 498 -2.36 30.32 -11.85
C THR A 498 -1.12 29.78 -12.55
N ALA A 499 0.05 30.23 -12.12
CA ALA A 499 1.33 29.64 -12.49
C ALA A 499 1.91 28.95 -11.26
N SER A 500 2.30 27.69 -11.38
CA SER A 500 2.94 26.94 -10.31
C SER A 500 4.18 26.22 -10.82
N GLY A 501 5.23 26.20 -10.00
CA GLY A 501 6.48 25.49 -10.25
C GLY A 501 6.83 24.58 -9.09
N SER A 502 7.45 23.46 -9.38
CA SER A 502 8.01 22.55 -8.38
C SER A 502 9.37 22.06 -8.88
N PHE A 503 10.42 22.48 -8.19
CA PHE A 503 11.79 22.04 -8.42
C PHE A 503 12.20 21.06 -7.33
N VAL A 504 12.94 20.02 -7.73
CA VAL A 504 13.54 19.04 -6.82
C VAL A 504 14.99 18.81 -7.25
N LEU A 505 15.87 18.70 -6.25
CA LEU A 505 17.28 18.36 -6.38
C LEU A 505 17.60 17.28 -5.35
N ASP A 506 18.30 16.25 -5.79
CA ASP A 506 18.85 15.16 -4.98
C ASP A 506 20.36 15.05 -5.30
N GLN A 507 21.17 15.09 -4.25
CA GLN A 507 22.62 14.98 -4.26
C GLN A 507 23.07 13.75 -3.46
N ASN A 508 22.94 12.57 -4.07
CA ASN A 508 23.39 11.31 -3.47
C ASN A 508 24.93 11.17 -3.55
N PRO A 509 25.62 10.92 -2.41
CA PRO A 509 27.07 10.75 -2.36
C PRO A 509 27.59 9.49 -3.08
N GLY A 510 26.74 8.53 -3.44
CA GLY A 510 27.14 7.31 -4.14
C GLY A 510 27.45 7.46 -5.63
N TYR A 511 27.28 8.66 -6.20
CA TYR A 511 27.53 8.91 -7.63
C TYR A 511 28.79 9.74 -7.86
N TYR A 512 29.95 9.16 -7.55
CA TYR A 512 31.22 9.63 -8.08
C TYR A 512 31.50 8.95 -9.42
N ARG A 513 31.85 9.74 -10.44
CA ARG A 513 32.40 9.24 -11.69
C ARG A 513 33.88 9.62 -11.72
N GLU A 514 34.77 8.64 -11.78
CA GLU A 514 36.13 8.87 -12.31
C GLU A 514 35.96 9.31 -13.78
N GLY A 515 36.40 10.53 -14.09
CA GLY A 515 36.35 11.09 -15.44
C GLY A 515 37.08 10.22 -16.48
N PRO A 516 36.80 10.40 -17.80
CA PRO A 516 37.49 9.64 -18.83
C PRO A 516 38.97 10.05 -18.94
N HIS A 517 39.85 9.08 -19.18
CA HIS A 517 41.23 9.34 -19.62
C HIS A 517 41.22 10.26 -20.85
N PRO A 518 42.20 11.18 -21.01
CA PRO A 518 42.35 11.94 -22.25
C PRO A 518 42.63 10.95 -23.38
N LEU A 519 41.64 10.77 -24.26
CA LEU A 519 41.85 10.06 -25.52
C LEU A 519 42.80 10.90 -26.36
N THR A 520 44.00 10.37 -26.56
CA THR A 520 44.92 10.76 -27.61
C THR A 520 44.20 10.81 -28.96
N ALA A 521 44.64 11.76 -29.77
CA ALA A 521 44.17 12.15 -31.10
C ALA A 521 43.41 11.10 -31.93
N ALA A 522 42.34 11.57 -32.57
CA ALA A 522 41.50 10.86 -33.53
C ALA A 522 42.29 10.17 -34.66
N PRO A 523 41.84 9.00 -35.13
CA PRO A 523 42.02 8.61 -36.51
C PRO A 523 40.75 8.89 -37.33
N GLU A 524 41.00 9.29 -38.57
CA GLU A 524 40.07 9.75 -39.59
C GLU A 524 38.85 8.84 -39.83
N GLN A 525 37.75 9.51 -40.16
CA GLN A 525 36.58 8.92 -40.81
C GLN A 525 36.97 8.27 -42.14
N ARG A 526 36.56 7.01 -42.34
CA ARG A 526 36.23 6.48 -43.66
C ARG A 526 34.78 5.97 -43.64
N PRO A 527 33.92 6.36 -44.60
CA PRO A 527 32.55 5.88 -44.68
C PRO A 527 32.48 4.63 -45.57
N HIS A 528 31.72 3.61 -45.19
CA HIS A 528 31.11 2.66 -46.13
C HIS A 528 29.91 1.92 -45.48
N PRO A 529 28.98 1.38 -46.29
CA PRO A 529 27.54 1.60 -46.10
C PRO A 529 26.75 0.38 -45.60
N LEU A 530 25.49 0.66 -45.30
CA LEU A 530 24.36 -0.22 -45.00
C LEU A 530 24.33 -1.54 -45.78
N ALA A 531 24.14 -2.64 -45.05
CA ALA A 531 23.41 -3.82 -45.53
C ALA A 531 22.66 -4.50 -44.36
N PRO A 532 21.42 -4.98 -44.58
CA PRO A 532 20.56 -5.59 -43.56
C PRO A 532 20.78 -7.11 -43.46
N SER A 533 20.38 -7.72 -42.35
CA SER A 533 20.30 -9.19 -42.24
C SER A 533 19.31 -9.64 -41.15
N PRO A 534 18.78 -10.88 -41.26
CA PRO A 534 17.33 -11.11 -41.34
C PRO A 534 16.74 -11.87 -40.14
N MET A 535 15.41 -11.99 -40.13
CA MET A 535 14.65 -12.96 -39.33
C MET A 535 14.98 -14.40 -39.74
N LYS A 536 15.04 -15.31 -38.75
CA LYS A 536 14.61 -16.71 -38.85
C LYS A 536 14.14 -17.21 -37.47
N GLY A 537 13.02 -17.94 -37.45
CA GLY A 537 12.44 -18.68 -36.31
C GLY A 537 13.36 -19.82 -35.84
N GLU A 538 13.02 -20.68 -34.87
CA GLU A 538 11.78 -21.21 -34.29
C GLU A 538 12.06 -21.40 -32.78
N GLY A 539 11.12 -21.35 -31.83
CA GLY A 539 10.02 -22.28 -31.59
C GLY A 539 10.30 -23.04 -30.29
N GLU A 540 9.58 -22.76 -29.20
CA GLU A 540 9.27 -23.73 -28.14
C GLU A 540 8.16 -23.21 -27.22
N GLN A 541 7.18 -24.07 -26.98
CA GLN A 541 5.97 -23.86 -26.18
C GLN A 541 6.29 -24.00 -24.69
N PHE A 542 5.70 -23.16 -23.83
CA PHE A 542 5.21 -23.60 -22.52
C PHE A 542 4.01 -22.74 -22.07
N SER A 543 3.00 -23.45 -21.60
CA SER A 543 1.68 -22.99 -21.17
C SER A 543 1.64 -22.57 -19.69
N ALA A 544 0.54 -21.87 -19.35
CA ALA A 544 -0.18 -21.86 -18.07
C ALA A 544 0.11 -20.76 -17.02
N GLU A 545 -0.87 -19.85 -16.94
CA GLU A 545 -1.74 -19.55 -15.78
C GLU A 545 -1.18 -19.24 -14.36
N ALA A 546 -1.64 -18.05 -13.91
CA ALA A 546 -2.24 -17.76 -12.61
C ALA A 546 -1.39 -17.76 -11.32
N SER A 547 -1.27 -16.59 -10.71
CA SER A 547 -2.02 -16.27 -9.48
C SER A 547 -1.65 -14.88 -8.95
N SER A 548 -2.67 -14.03 -8.83
CA SER A 548 -2.66 -12.81 -8.04
C SER A 548 -2.74 -13.16 -6.55
N GLY A 549 -1.69 -12.88 -5.80
CA GLY A 549 -1.66 -12.91 -4.34
C GLY A 549 -1.06 -11.61 -3.83
N ALA A 550 -1.84 -10.85 -3.06
CA ALA A 550 -1.43 -9.62 -2.42
C ALA A 550 -0.28 -9.87 -1.43
N ALA A 551 0.80 -9.11 -1.55
CA ALA A 551 1.86 -9.01 -0.56
C ALA A 551 2.21 -7.53 -0.36
N LEU A 552 2.20 -7.12 0.91
CA LEU A 552 2.54 -5.79 1.41
C LEU A 552 3.91 -5.34 0.88
N GLN A 553 3.92 -4.26 0.09
CA GLN A 553 5.15 -3.58 -0.33
C GLN A 553 5.68 -2.71 0.81
N SER A 554 6.66 -3.21 1.55
CA SER A 554 7.66 -2.38 2.23
C SER A 554 8.78 -2.06 1.22
N PRO A 555 9.12 -0.78 0.94
CA PRO A 555 10.20 -0.45 0.03
C PRO A 555 11.54 -0.58 0.76
N LEU A 556 12.31 -1.64 0.45
CA LEU A 556 13.74 -1.71 0.78
C LEU A 556 14.53 -0.82 -0.21
N PRO A 557 15.49 0.00 0.25
CA PRO A 557 16.30 0.83 -0.63
C PRO A 557 17.37 0.04 -1.41
N LEU A 558 17.62 0.51 -2.63
CA LEU A 558 18.35 -0.13 -3.74
C LEU A 558 19.90 -0.17 -3.62
N TRP A 559 20.49 -0.29 -2.41
CA TRP A 559 21.96 -0.28 -2.24
C TRP A 559 22.60 -1.65 -1.95
N GLU A 560 21.85 -2.75 -1.92
CA GLU A 560 22.38 -4.09 -1.59
C GLU A 560 23.01 -4.90 -2.76
N ARG A 561 23.38 -4.27 -3.88
CA ARG A 561 24.15 -4.97 -4.93
C ARG A 561 25.38 -4.18 -5.35
N GLY A 562 26.51 -4.53 -4.75
CA GLY A 562 27.83 -4.17 -5.28
C GLY A 562 28.93 -4.19 -4.24
N ALA A 563 29.46 -5.37 -3.89
CA ALA A 563 30.79 -5.49 -3.30
C ALA A 563 31.33 -6.91 -3.48
N SER A 564 31.91 -7.19 -4.65
CA SER A 564 32.95 -8.21 -4.79
C SER A 564 33.93 -7.72 -5.84
N LEU A 565 35.01 -7.08 -5.41
CA LEU A 565 36.15 -6.79 -6.27
C LEU A 565 37.40 -7.43 -5.65
N SER A 566 37.89 -8.40 -6.39
CA SER A 566 39.09 -9.18 -6.16
C SER A 566 40.36 -8.33 -6.24
N GLU A 567 41.32 -8.71 -5.41
CA GLU A 567 42.73 -8.31 -5.47
C GLU A 567 43.32 -8.38 -6.89
N ARG A 568 43.99 -7.30 -7.32
CA ARG A 568 45.29 -7.40 -8.01
C ARG A 568 45.96 -6.04 -8.25
N GLY A 569 47.24 -5.99 -7.92
CA GLY A 569 48.27 -5.37 -8.76
C GLY A 569 48.75 -3.99 -8.35
N GLU A 570 49.90 -3.95 -7.68
CA GLU A 570 50.78 -2.78 -7.62
C GLU A 570 51.11 -2.26 -9.03
N GLY A 571 50.90 -0.96 -9.25
CA GLY A 571 51.20 -0.26 -10.49
C GLY A 571 51.44 1.22 -10.20
N THR A 572 52.65 1.65 -10.51
CA THR A 572 53.27 2.98 -10.41
C THR A 572 52.35 4.20 -10.52
N GLU A 573 52.58 5.16 -9.61
CA GLU A 573 52.06 6.52 -9.60
C GLU A 573 52.25 7.22 -10.96
N ALA A 574 51.12 7.56 -11.60
CA ALA A 574 51.06 8.57 -12.64
C ALA A 574 50.31 9.79 -12.08
N GLU A 575 51.02 10.92 -11.96
CA GLU A 575 50.42 12.22 -11.63
C GLU A 575 49.34 12.58 -12.68
N GLY A 576 48.11 12.81 -12.21
CA GLY A 576 46.99 13.29 -13.04
C GLY A 576 45.86 12.29 -13.26
N GLY A 577 45.37 11.65 -12.19
CA GLY A 577 44.13 10.86 -12.23
C GLY A 577 42.88 11.73 -12.50
N PRO A 578 41.84 11.18 -13.14
CA PRO A 578 40.66 11.95 -13.51
C PRO A 578 39.89 12.45 -12.28
N THR A 579 39.58 13.75 -12.26
CA THR A 579 38.91 14.38 -11.12
C THR A 579 37.49 13.82 -10.91
N PRO A 580 37.18 13.25 -9.74
CA PRO A 580 35.84 12.77 -9.44
C PRO A 580 34.85 13.94 -9.34
N VAL A 581 33.75 13.89 -10.10
CA VAL A 581 32.71 14.93 -10.11
C VAL A 581 31.48 14.42 -9.36
N LEU A 582 30.93 15.24 -8.44
CA LEU A 582 29.68 14.95 -7.74
C LEU A 582 28.51 15.07 -8.73
N LEU A 583 27.85 13.95 -8.99
CA LEU A 583 26.71 13.91 -9.89
C LEU A 583 25.42 14.24 -9.12
N ARG A 584 24.55 15.04 -9.75
CA ARG A 584 23.28 15.47 -9.17
C ARG A 584 22.11 15.00 -10.03
N THR A 585 20.98 14.73 -9.39
CA THR A 585 19.72 14.51 -10.10
C THR A 585 18.77 15.63 -9.74
N PHE A 586 18.22 16.30 -10.75
CA PHE A 586 17.27 17.39 -10.50
C PHE A 586 16.20 17.44 -11.59
N GLY A 587 15.10 18.10 -11.26
CA GLY A 587 14.02 18.32 -12.20
C GLY A 587 13.16 19.50 -11.80
N ASN A 588 12.40 20.00 -12.76
CA ASN A 588 11.39 21.02 -12.55
C ASN A 588 10.10 20.64 -13.27
N ASN A 589 8.97 20.81 -12.60
CA ASN A 589 7.64 20.78 -13.18
C ASN A 589 6.98 22.15 -13.05
N ARG A 590 6.61 22.74 -14.19
CA ARG A 590 5.82 23.96 -14.27
C ARG A 590 4.44 23.66 -14.85
N ALA A 591 3.41 24.18 -14.19
CA ALA A 591 2.05 24.24 -14.70
C ALA A 591 1.57 25.69 -14.77
N LEU A 592 0.94 26.05 -15.89
CA LEU A 592 0.23 27.31 -16.10
C LEU A 592 -1.22 26.96 -16.43
N SER A 593 -2.17 27.53 -15.71
CA SER A 593 -3.60 27.33 -15.96
C SER A 593 -4.31 28.68 -16.00
N THR A 594 -5.15 28.90 -17.00
CA THR A 594 -6.04 30.05 -17.10
C THR A 594 -7.49 29.58 -17.18
N ARG A 595 -8.38 30.30 -16.50
CA ARG A 595 -9.80 30.06 -16.47
C ARG A 595 -10.54 31.36 -16.69
N PHE A 596 -11.43 31.37 -17.66
CA PHE A 596 -12.33 32.48 -17.94
C PHE A 596 -13.76 31.99 -17.78
N VAL A 597 -14.57 32.71 -17.02
CA VAL A 597 -16.00 32.43 -16.88
C VAL A 597 -16.77 33.68 -17.31
N LEU A 598 -17.62 33.51 -18.32
CA LEU A 598 -18.46 34.55 -18.87
C LEU A 598 -19.92 34.26 -18.49
N ASP A 599 -20.54 35.16 -17.73
CA ASP A 599 -21.94 35.11 -17.35
C ASP A 599 -22.79 35.92 -18.35
N PRO A 600 -23.53 35.25 -19.25
CA PRO A 600 -24.30 35.91 -20.31
C PRO A 600 -25.44 36.78 -19.76
N GLN A 601 -26.02 36.41 -18.61
CA GLN A 601 -27.15 37.13 -18.00
C GLN A 601 -26.68 38.47 -17.45
N LYS A 602 -25.54 38.46 -16.76
CA LYS A 602 -24.92 39.70 -16.26
C LYS A 602 -24.40 40.58 -17.39
N LEU A 603 -23.86 39.98 -18.46
CA LEU A 603 -23.44 40.72 -19.65
C LEU A 603 -24.62 41.44 -20.31
N ALA A 604 -25.76 40.75 -20.47
CA ALA A 604 -26.98 41.33 -21.04
C ALA A 604 -27.50 42.52 -20.20
N ARG A 605 -27.50 42.39 -18.86
CA ARG A 605 -27.85 43.50 -17.94
C ARG A 605 -26.89 44.68 -18.04
N ALA A 606 -25.59 44.42 -18.17
CA ALA A 606 -24.57 45.47 -18.27
C ALA A 606 -24.63 46.25 -19.59
N ILE A 607 -24.95 45.58 -20.72
CA ILE A 607 -25.05 46.22 -22.04
C ILE A 607 -26.40 46.91 -22.25
N GLY A 608 -27.50 46.33 -21.73
CA GLY A 608 -28.86 46.82 -21.98
C GLY A 608 -29.39 47.85 -20.96
N GLY A 609 -28.64 48.16 -19.90
CA GLY A 609 -29.11 48.96 -18.77
C GLY A 609 -30.29 48.31 -18.03
N ALA A 610 -30.78 48.95 -16.96
CA ALA A 610 -31.94 48.48 -16.18
C ALA A 610 -33.26 48.33 -17.00
N ALA A 611 -33.24 48.62 -18.31
CA ALA A 611 -34.36 48.47 -19.23
C ALA A 611 -34.62 47.01 -19.67
N VAL A 612 -33.70 46.07 -19.41
CA VAL A 612 -33.87 44.63 -19.76
C VAL A 612 -34.76 43.88 -18.76
N ASP A 613 -35.28 44.54 -17.71
CA ASP A 613 -36.31 43.95 -16.84
C ASP A 613 -37.71 44.00 -17.46
N SER A 614 -37.89 44.71 -18.59
CA SER A 614 -39.16 44.74 -19.32
C SER A 614 -39.12 43.80 -20.54
N ALA A 615 -39.76 42.64 -20.39
CA ALA A 615 -39.89 41.55 -21.35
C ALA A 615 -40.61 41.90 -22.68
N ALA A 616 -40.66 43.17 -23.09
CA ALA A 616 -41.56 43.65 -24.13
C ALA A 616 -40.94 43.94 -25.51
N ARG A 617 -39.60 43.82 -25.70
CA ARG A 617 -38.97 44.24 -26.98
C ARG A 617 -37.99 43.27 -27.65
N LEU A 618 -37.76 42.08 -27.09
CA LEU A 618 -37.00 41.02 -27.77
C LEU A 618 -37.95 39.88 -28.18
N PRO A 619 -37.82 39.28 -29.38
CA PRO A 619 -38.55 38.07 -29.75
C PRO A 619 -38.44 37.02 -28.63
N THR A 620 -39.58 36.45 -28.21
CA THR A 620 -39.73 35.62 -27.00
C THR A 620 -38.67 34.53 -26.83
N TRP A 621 -38.25 33.88 -27.93
CA TRP A 621 -37.23 32.84 -27.90
C TRP A 621 -35.81 33.36 -27.59
N ARG A 622 -35.47 34.60 -28.00
CA ARG A 622 -34.15 35.21 -27.70
C ARG A 622 -34.03 35.58 -26.23
N GLY A 623 -35.11 36.11 -25.64
CA GLY A 623 -35.16 36.40 -24.20
C GLY A 623 -35.05 35.13 -23.35
N TRP A 624 -35.78 34.08 -23.71
CA TRP A 624 -35.66 32.77 -23.05
C TRP A 624 -34.24 32.23 -23.13
N LEU A 625 -33.59 32.27 -24.31
CA LEU A 625 -32.25 31.72 -24.50
C LEU A 625 -31.19 32.46 -23.68
N LEU A 626 -31.30 33.79 -23.54
CA LEU A 626 -30.40 34.58 -22.69
C LEU A 626 -30.51 34.24 -21.20
N HIS A 627 -31.72 33.90 -20.72
CA HIS A 627 -31.93 33.46 -19.34
C HIS A 627 -31.65 31.97 -19.13
N ALA A 628 -31.79 31.16 -20.17
CA ALA A 628 -31.50 29.73 -20.12
C ALA A 628 -29.99 29.44 -20.18
N LEU A 629 -29.18 30.23 -20.90
CA LEU A 629 -27.75 29.99 -21.00
C LEU A 629 -27.05 30.14 -19.64
N GLN A 630 -26.37 29.08 -19.19
CA GLN A 630 -25.48 29.10 -18.04
C GLN A 630 -24.12 29.70 -18.42
N PRO A 631 -23.29 30.10 -17.43
CA PRO A 631 -21.99 30.68 -17.71
C PRO A 631 -21.12 29.79 -18.61
N LEU A 632 -20.48 30.41 -19.60
CA LEU A 632 -19.48 29.78 -20.45
C LEU A 632 -18.14 29.78 -19.70
N GLU A 633 -17.59 28.61 -19.47
CA GLU A 633 -16.29 28.40 -18.86
C GLU A 633 -15.29 27.93 -19.91
N VAL A 634 -14.16 28.64 -20.00
CA VAL A 634 -13.01 28.29 -20.83
C VAL A 634 -11.81 28.09 -19.92
N GLY A 635 -11.30 26.86 -19.86
CA GLY A 635 -10.07 26.52 -19.17
C GLY A 635 -8.97 26.18 -20.17
N TRP A 636 -7.80 26.76 -20.01
CA TRP A 636 -6.61 26.40 -20.78
C TRP A 636 -5.46 26.13 -19.83
N GLY A 637 -4.73 25.05 -20.07
CA GLY A 637 -3.58 24.68 -19.26
C GLY A 637 -2.37 24.30 -20.11
N ARG A 638 -1.19 24.47 -19.53
CA ARG A 638 0.08 24.05 -20.09
C ARG A 638 0.98 23.51 -18.99
N VAL A 639 1.57 22.35 -19.23
CA VAL A 639 2.54 21.72 -18.34
C VAL A 639 3.87 21.56 -19.07
N LEU A 640 4.96 21.80 -18.35
CA LEU A 640 6.32 21.56 -18.82
C LEU A 640 7.12 20.97 -17.67
N GLU A 641 7.61 19.75 -17.86
CA GLU A 641 8.41 19.01 -16.89
C GLU A 641 9.73 18.60 -17.53
N SER A 642 10.81 18.71 -16.78
CA SER A 642 12.12 18.23 -17.19
C SER A 642 12.84 17.54 -16.04
N ARG A 643 13.67 16.56 -16.39
CA ARG A 643 14.50 15.81 -15.46
C ARG A 643 15.89 15.62 -16.06
N PHE A 644 16.90 15.82 -15.23
CA PHE A 644 18.30 15.61 -15.52
C PHE A 644 18.82 14.60 -14.51
N ASP A 645 19.28 13.44 -14.97
CA ASP A 645 19.91 12.44 -14.12
C ASP A 645 21.43 12.49 -14.32
N ARG A 646 22.18 12.46 -13.22
CA ARG A 646 23.65 12.47 -13.21
C ARG A 646 24.27 13.67 -13.95
N ALA A 647 23.69 14.86 -13.76
CA ALA A 647 24.22 16.09 -14.31
C ALA A 647 25.40 16.60 -13.45
N ALA A 648 26.39 17.19 -14.11
CA ALA A 648 27.55 17.79 -13.43
C ALA A 648 27.30 19.26 -13.05
N GLY A 649 26.44 19.96 -13.81
CA GLY A 649 26.10 21.37 -13.57
C GLY A 649 25.10 21.58 -12.43
N SER A 650 25.21 22.73 -11.75
CA SER A 650 24.18 23.21 -10.81
C SER A 650 23.09 24.01 -11.54
N PRO A 651 21.80 23.73 -11.33
CA PRO A 651 20.73 24.48 -12.00
C PRO A 651 20.67 25.93 -11.49
N GLY A 652 20.57 26.89 -12.41
CA GLY A 652 20.40 28.31 -12.06
C GLY A 652 19.03 28.61 -11.41
N LEU A 653 18.93 29.71 -10.67
CA LEU A 653 17.69 30.11 -9.97
C LEU A 653 16.47 30.25 -10.89
N GLY A 654 16.68 30.69 -12.14
CA GLY A 654 15.61 30.79 -13.13
C GLY A 654 14.93 29.44 -13.39
N TYR A 655 15.74 28.41 -13.69
CA TYR A 655 15.24 27.05 -13.86
C TYR A 655 14.61 26.52 -12.57
N GLN A 656 15.19 26.78 -11.40
CA GLN A 656 14.61 26.35 -10.11
C GLN A 656 13.24 26.99 -9.83
N LEU A 657 13.05 28.25 -10.20
CA LEU A 657 11.78 28.96 -10.07
C LEU A 657 10.76 28.57 -11.16
N GLY A 658 11.15 27.75 -12.13
CA GLY A 658 10.34 27.38 -13.29
C GLY A 658 10.24 28.50 -14.35
N LEU A 659 11.16 29.45 -14.35
CA LEU A 659 11.27 30.47 -15.38
C LEU A 659 11.99 29.88 -16.61
N GLY A 660 11.57 30.27 -17.82
CA GLY A 660 12.18 29.80 -19.07
C GLY A 660 11.20 29.12 -20.05
N GLY A 661 11.68 28.88 -21.26
CA GLY A 661 10.97 28.21 -22.34
C GLY A 661 11.13 26.69 -22.32
N ARG A 662 10.75 26.05 -23.43
CA ARG A 662 10.97 24.62 -23.64
C ARG A 662 12.46 24.28 -23.75
N ASP A 663 13.23 25.14 -24.40
CA ASP A 663 14.66 24.89 -24.64
C ASP A 663 15.48 24.96 -23.35
N ASP A 664 15.15 25.90 -22.45
CA ASP A 664 15.76 26.00 -21.11
C ASP A 664 15.49 24.76 -20.24
N PHE A 665 14.38 24.06 -20.49
CA PHE A 665 14.02 22.82 -19.82
C PHE A 665 14.59 21.59 -20.54
N ARG A 666 15.00 21.73 -21.80
CA ARG A 666 15.56 20.66 -22.62
C ARG A 666 17.06 20.52 -22.41
N THR A 667 17.77 21.64 -22.32
CA THR A 667 19.24 21.68 -22.21
C THR A 667 19.65 22.69 -21.15
N LEU A 668 20.49 22.26 -20.21
CA LEU A 668 21.11 23.13 -19.21
C LEU A 668 22.62 22.99 -19.34
N HIS A 669 23.29 24.08 -19.68
CA HIS A 669 24.71 24.07 -20.06
C HIS A 669 24.98 23.05 -21.17
N ALA A 670 25.83 22.05 -20.93
CA ALA A 670 26.14 20.97 -21.87
C ALA A 670 25.29 19.70 -21.67
N ASP A 671 24.46 19.66 -20.62
CA ASP A 671 23.66 18.49 -20.27
C ASP A 671 22.26 18.59 -20.89
N ALA A 672 21.80 17.51 -21.52
CA ALA A 672 20.43 17.38 -22.03
C ALA A 672 19.55 16.64 -21.02
N ALA A 673 18.28 17.06 -20.90
CA ALA A 673 17.32 16.41 -20.02
C ALA A 673 17.13 14.94 -20.42
N THR A 674 17.20 14.03 -19.45
CA THR A 674 16.92 12.60 -19.67
C THR A 674 15.45 12.35 -19.99
N ARG A 675 14.58 13.22 -19.48
CA ARG A 675 13.15 13.24 -19.75
C ARG A 675 12.66 14.68 -19.85
N LEU A 676 11.88 14.97 -20.88
CA LEU A 676 11.15 16.22 -21.05
C LEU A 676 9.69 15.89 -21.37
N LEU A 677 8.75 16.43 -20.60
CA LEU A 677 7.33 16.29 -20.85
C LEU A 677 6.72 17.67 -21.08
N GLY A 678 6.00 17.83 -22.18
CA GLY A 678 5.25 19.04 -22.49
C GLY A 678 3.80 18.68 -22.74
N GLY A 679 2.86 19.49 -22.28
CA GLY A 679 1.45 19.24 -22.56
C GLY A 679 0.61 20.50 -22.53
N THR A 680 -0.52 20.45 -23.22
CA THR A 680 -1.54 21.49 -23.24
C THR A 680 -2.92 20.85 -23.06
N ASP A 681 -3.78 21.49 -22.29
CA ASP A 681 -5.18 21.13 -22.15
C ASP A 681 -6.09 22.32 -22.46
N LEU A 682 -7.25 22.03 -23.05
CA LEU A 682 -8.32 22.97 -23.31
C LEU A 682 -9.62 22.32 -22.86
N THR A 683 -10.39 23.05 -22.05
CA THR A 683 -11.71 22.66 -21.61
C THR A 683 -12.69 23.78 -21.90
N LEU A 684 -13.81 23.44 -22.54
CA LEU A 684 -14.92 24.35 -22.77
C LEU A 684 -16.14 23.74 -22.11
N ARG A 685 -16.84 24.49 -21.26
CA ARG A 685 -18.05 24.03 -20.59
C ARG A 685 -19.10 25.11 -20.65
N THR A 686 -20.33 24.71 -20.93
CA THR A 686 -21.51 25.57 -20.87
C THR A 686 -22.71 24.74 -20.47
N GLY A 687 -23.85 25.40 -20.25
CA GLY A 687 -25.08 24.71 -19.96
C GLY A 687 -26.31 25.51 -20.33
N LEU A 688 -27.45 24.84 -20.30
CA LEU A 688 -28.78 25.38 -20.53
C LEU A 688 -29.64 25.01 -19.32
N ALA A 689 -30.13 26.00 -18.59
CA ALA A 689 -31.20 25.86 -17.62
C ALA A 689 -32.52 25.74 -18.39
N LEU A 690 -33.11 24.56 -18.33
CA LEU A 690 -34.41 24.25 -18.92
C LEU A 690 -35.52 24.51 -17.88
N PRO A 691 -36.79 24.65 -18.30
CA PRO A 691 -37.92 24.70 -17.38
C PRO A 691 -37.96 23.50 -16.42
N THR A 692 -38.76 23.58 -15.36
CA THR A 692 -39.01 22.48 -14.41
C THR A 692 -37.77 21.94 -13.67
N ALA A 693 -36.76 22.80 -13.44
CA ALA A 693 -35.51 22.45 -12.73
C ALA A 693 -34.64 21.39 -13.45
N ALA A 694 -34.74 21.32 -14.77
CA ALA A 694 -33.85 20.56 -15.65
C ALA A 694 -32.65 21.42 -16.10
N ARG A 695 -31.49 20.80 -16.30
CA ARG A 695 -30.24 21.43 -16.71
C ARG A 695 -29.51 20.52 -17.70
N LEU A 696 -29.20 21.03 -18.88
CA LEU A 696 -28.33 20.37 -19.85
C LEU A 696 -26.93 20.99 -19.77
N ARG A 697 -25.89 20.18 -19.56
CA ARG A 697 -24.49 20.59 -19.61
C ARG A 697 -23.85 20.08 -20.90
N LEU A 698 -23.00 20.91 -21.48
CA LEU A 698 -22.24 20.65 -22.69
C LEU A 698 -20.76 20.88 -22.36
N GLY A 699 -19.92 19.91 -22.72
CA GLY A 699 -18.48 19.93 -22.49
C GLY A 699 -17.71 19.60 -23.76
N TYR A 700 -16.52 20.18 -23.87
CA TYR A 700 -15.48 19.78 -24.80
C TYR A 700 -14.16 19.74 -24.05
N GLY A 701 -13.40 18.66 -24.22
CA GLY A 701 -12.06 18.51 -23.66
C GLY A 701 -11.07 18.12 -24.75
N ALA A 702 -9.91 18.76 -24.78
CA ALA A 702 -8.80 18.34 -25.61
C ALA A 702 -7.51 18.44 -24.81
N ARG A 703 -6.72 17.38 -24.81
CA ARG A 703 -5.40 17.31 -24.21
C ARG A 703 -4.40 16.83 -25.26
N ARG A 704 -3.23 17.46 -25.29
CA ARG A 704 -2.10 17.05 -26.10
C ARG A 704 -0.89 16.97 -25.20
N GLY A 705 -0.14 15.90 -25.32
CA GLY A 705 1.08 15.65 -24.57
C GLY A 705 2.20 15.22 -25.49
N GLU A 706 3.41 15.50 -25.07
CA GLU A 706 4.63 15.04 -25.70
C GLU A 706 5.59 14.63 -24.59
N LEU A 707 6.18 13.45 -24.73
CA LEU A 707 7.17 12.90 -23.83
C LEU A 707 8.42 12.57 -24.66
N LEU A 708 9.47 13.36 -24.45
CA LEU A 708 10.79 13.09 -24.99
C LEU A 708 11.57 12.30 -23.93
N GLY A 709 11.87 11.03 -24.22
CA GLY A 709 12.77 10.21 -23.43
C GLY A 709 14.10 9.96 -24.15
N ARG A 710 15.06 9.32 -23.48
CA ARG A 710 16.38 8.99 -24.06
C ARG A 710 16.34 8.13 -25.33
N ARG A 711 15.30 7.31 -25.49
CA ARG A 711 15.18 6.30 -26.56
C ARG A 711 14.04 6.55 -27.54
N SER A 712 13.01 7.28 -27.14
CA SER A 712 11.82 7.51 -27.96
C SER A 712 11.16 8.84 -27.62
N GLU A 713 10.47 9.39 -28.61
CA GLU A 713 9.60 10.56 -28.48
C GLU A 713 8.16 10.09 -28.65
N ARG A 714 7.33 10.31 -27.63
CA ARG A 714 5.94 9.85 -27.57
C ARG A 714 5.00 11.03 -27.63
N PHE A 715 3.99 10.94 -28.48
CA PHE A 715 2.91 11.92 -28.59
C PHE A 715 1.63 11.31 -28.05
N ASP A 716 0.91 12.12 -27.27
CA ASP A 716 -0.36 11.78 -26.67
C ASP A 716 -1.42 12.79 -27.13
N ARG A 717 -2.58 12.30 -27.56
CA ARG A 717 -3.72 13.14 -27.90
C ARG A 717 -4.97 12.53 -27.34
N GLU A 718 -5.67 13.31 -26.53
CA GLU A 718 -6.95 12.92 -25.98
C GLU A 718 -7.99 13.98 -26.34
N THR A 719 -9.13 13.54 -26.85
CA THR A 719 -10.27 14.40 -27.16
C THR A 719 -11.51 13.80 -26.53
N THR A 720 -12.27 14.62 -25.82
CA THR A 720 -13.56 14.27 -25.22
C THR A 720 -14.63 15.13 -25.84
N TRP A 721 -15.37 14.55 -26.78
CA TRP A 721 -16.45 15.21 -27.49
C TRP A 721 -17.33 14.18 -28.23
N PRO A 722 -18.66 14.28 -28.15
CA PRO A 722 -19.40 15.21 -27.29
C PRO A 722 -19.37 14.76 -25.82
N ASP A 723 -19.43 15.74 -24.91
CA ASP A 723 -19.66 15.52 -23.47
C ASP A 723 -20.98 16.18 -23.08
N LEU A 724 -22.02 15.38 -22.91
CA LEU A 724 -23.39 15.83 -22.65
C LEU A 724 -23.85 15.29 -21.31
N ALA A 725 -24.49 16.11 -20.49
CA ALA A 725 -25.13 15.65 -19.26
C ALA A 725 -26.45 16.37 -19.01
N LEU A 726 -27.53 15.63 -18.86
CA LEU A 726 -28.85 16.15 -18.49
C LEU A 726 -29.11 15.81 -17.01
N GLU A 727 -29.41 16.83 -16.21
CA GLU A 727 -29.73 16.72 -14.79
C GLU A 727 -31.10 17.36 -14.52
N TRP A 728 -32.02 16.60 -13.96
CA TRP A 728 -33.38 17.02 -13.65
C TRP A 728 -33.63 16.77 -12.16
N SER A 729 -33.52 17.84 -11.36
CA SER A 729 -33.49 17.74 -9.89
C SER A 729 -34.86 17.46 -9.25
N SER A 730 -35.94 17.88 -9.91
CA SER A 730 -37.32 17.63 -9.50
C SER A 730 -38.23 17.44 -10.71
N LEU A 731 -38.51 16.19 -11.06
CA LEU A 731 -39.46 15.84 -12.11
C LEU A 731 -40.89 16.26 -11.69
N PRO A 732 -41.67 16.89 -12.60
CA PRO A 732 -43.08 17.20 -12.32
C PRO A 732 -43.88 15.90 -12.16
N LEU A 733 -44.42 15.67 -10.96
CA LEU A 733 -45.16 14.45 -10.62
C LEU A 733 -46.66 14.60 -10.95
N PRO A 734 -47.27 13.63 -11.67
CA PRO A 734 -48.73 13.55 -11.83
C PRO A 734 -49.46 13.47 -10.47
N ASP A 735 -50.70 13.99 -10.39
CA ASP A 735 -51.50 13.99 -9.15
C ASP A 735 -51.59 12.61 -8.47
N LEU A 736 -51.68 11.55 -9.28
CA LEU A 736 -51.78 10.16 -8.84
C LEU A 736 -50.61 9.69 -7.95
N VAL A 737 -49.39 10.23 -8.12
CA VAL A 737 -48.19 9.77 -7.40
C VAL A 737 -47.67 10.78 -6.38
N ARG A 738 -48.22 12.00 -6.30
CA ARG A 738 -47.82 13.01 -5.30
C ARG A 738 -48.10 12.57 -3.86
N GLY A 739 -49.09 11.71 -3.66
CA GLY A 739 -49.41 11.13 -2.35
C GLY A 739 -48.36 10.13 -1.83
N ALA A 740 -47.50 9.59 -2.71
CA ALA A 740 -46.51 8.57 -2.35
C ALA A 740 -45.05 9.04 -2.51
N LEU A 741 -44.79 9.95 -3.46
CA LEU A 741 -43.45 10.45 -3.78
C LEU A 741 -43.32 11.94 -3.47
N ARG A 742 -42.29 12.30 -2.71
CA ARG A 742 -41.95 13.69 -2.36
C ARG A 742 -41.13 14.37 -3.45
N ASN A 743 -40.15 13.66 -4.01
CA ASN A 743 -39.31 14.18 -5.09
C ASN A 743 -38.74 13.03 -5.94
N VAL A 744 -38.60 13.25 -7.24
CA VAL A 744 -37.87 12.35 -8.13
C VAL A 744 -36.83 13.16 -8.90
N ALA A 745 -35.58 12.75 -8.81
CA ALA A 745 -34.47 13.31 -9.56
C ALA A 745 -33.97 12.30 -10.59
N PHE A 746 -33.59 12.80 -11.76
CA PHE A 746 -33.10 12.03 -12.88
C PHE A 746 -31.84 12.68 -13.43
N SER A 747 -30.82 11.90 -13.75
CA SER A 747 -29.64 12.38 -14.45
C SER A 747 -29.16 11.35 -15.45
N THR A 748 -28.79 11.78 -16.64
CA THR A 748 -28.19 10.94 -17.68
C THR A 748 -27.07 11.71 -18.38
N GLY A 749 -26.14 11.02 -19.00
CA GLY A 749 -25.08 11.66 -19.78
C GLY A 749 -24.58 10.80 -20.92
N TYR A 750 -23.82 11.40 -21.81
CA TYR A 750 -23.11 10.72 -22.88
C TYR A 750 -21.73 11.38 -23.05
N ASN A 751 -20.68 10.58 -22.97
CA ASN A 751 -19.32 11.05 -23.14
C ASN A 751 -18.57 10.12 -24.11
N LEU A 752 -18.03 10.69 -25.19
CA LEU A 752 -17.11 10.01 -26.10
C LEU A 752 -15.69 10.51 -25.88
N ARG A 753 -14.80 9.58 -25.49
CA ARG A 753 -13.37 9.83 -25.28
C ARG A 753 -12.57 9.10 -26.36
N SER A 754 -11.75 9.84 -27.09
CA SER A 754 -10.77 9.30 -28.03
C SER A 754 -9.36 9.60 -27.52
N HIS A 755 -8.55 8.57 -27.31
CA HIS A 755 -7.17 8.66 -26.85
C HIS A 755 -6.25 7.99 -27.87
N GLY A 756 -5.27 8.74 -28.37
CA GLY A 756 -4.28 8.28 -29.32
C GLY A 756 -2.87 8.47 -28.77
N GLN A 757 -2.03 7.45 -28.90
CA GLN A 757 -0.63 7.48 -28.52
C GLN A 757 0.22 7.03 -29.71
N ALA A 758 1.24 7.81 -30.06
CA ALA A 758 2.16 7.51 -31.15
C ALA A 758 3.61 7.64 -30.69
N ASP A 759 4.45 6.64 -31.02
CA ASP A 759 5.89 6.67 -30.73
C ASP A 759 6.68 6.98 -32.00
N ARG A 760 7.42 8.10 -32.01
CA ARG A 760 8.29 8.51 -33.12
C ARG A 760 9.45 7.53 -33.26
N GLY A 761 9.61 6.99 -34.46
CA GLY A 761 10.68 6.02 -34.80
C GLY A 761 10.27 4.55 -34.71
N ALA A 762 9.19 4.20 -34.00
CA ALA A 762 8.70 2.82 -33.89
C ALA A 762 7.56 2.47 -34.86
N GLY A 763 6.95 3.47 -35.51
CA GLY A 763 5.80 3.27 -36.41
C GLY A 763 4.54 2.72 -35.70
N GLU A 764 4.51 2.76 -34.37
CA GLU A 764 3.44 2.21 -33.56
C GLU A 764 2.49 3.33 -33.09
N GLU A 765 1.26 3.31 -33.59
CA GLU A 765 0.16 4.16 -33.14
C GLU A 765 -0.93 3.30 -32.50
N ARG A 766 -1.35 3.69 -31.29
CA ARG A 766 -2.45 3.05 -30.57
C ARG A 766 -3.57 4.05 -30.39
N VAL A 767 -4.79 3.69 -30.80
CA VAL A 767 -5.98 4.54 -30.67
C VAL A 767 -7.04 3.80 -29.90
N THR A 768 -7.55 4.39 -28.82
CA THR A 768 -8.66 3.87 -28.05
C THR A 768 -9.81 4.86 -28.08
N ARG A 769 -11.01 4.39 -28.42
CA ARG A 769 -12.25 5.16 -28.33
C ARG A 769 -13.15 4.53 -27.28
N THR A 770 -13.78 5.34 -26.44
CA THR A 770 -14.65 4.86 -25.37
C THR A 770 -15.88 5.73 -25.26
N ASP A 771 -17.03 5.11 -25.43
CA ASP A 771 -18.34 5.70 -25.22
C ASP A 771 -18.84 5.32 -23.82
N ARG A 772 -19.33 6.29 -23.06
CA ARG A 772 -19.87 6.09 -21.71
C ARG A 772 -21.25 6.73 -21.58
N LEU A 773 -22.22 5.95 -21.10
CA LEU A 773 -23.59 6.38 -20.86
C LEU A 773 -23.97 6.12 -19.39
N PRO A 774 -23.77 7.08 -18.47
CA PRO A 774 -24.29 6.98 -17.11
C PRO A 774 -25.77 7.38 -17.04
N LEU A 775 -26.52 6.68 -16.20
CA LEU A 775 -27.92 6.94 -15.86
C LEU A 775 -28.08 6.84 -14.33
N SER A 776 -28.78 7.78 -13.73
CA SER A 776 -29.13 7.74 -12.30
C SER A 776 -30.53 8.30 -12.10
N ILE A 777 -31.34 7.56 -11.36
CA ILE A 777 -32.71 7.92 -11.00
C ILE A 777 -32.80 7.76 -9.48
N SER A 778 -33.27 8.78 -8.77
CA SER A 778 -33.48 8.72 -7.33
C SER A 778 -34.83 9.28 -6.96
N ALA A 779 -35.57 8.57 -6.12
CA ALA A 779 -36.88 8.95 -5.64
C ALA A 779 -36.89 9.01 -4.11
N VAL A 780 -37.44 10.09 -3.56
CA VAL A 780 -37.69 10.27 -2.14
C VAL A 780 -39.17 10.04 -1.89
N TRP A 781 -39.50 9.05 -1.06
CA TRP A 781 -40.85 8.65 -0.74
C TRP A 781 -41.39 9.47 0.44
N GLN A 782 -42.71 9.51 0.57
CA GLN A 782 -43.35 10.01 1.80
C GLN A 782 -42.96 9.06 2.95
N GLY A 783 -42.42 9.61 4.06
CA GLY A 783 -41.86 8.80 5.16
C GLY A 783 -40.33 8.70 5.20
N GLY A 784 -39.61 9.33 4.26
CA GLY A 784 -38.15 9.48 4.34
C GLY A 784 -37.34 8.33 3.73
N ILE A 785 -38.00 7.31 3.17
CA ILE A 785 -37.35 6.28 2.37
C ILE A 785 -36.81 6.90 1.07
N VAL A 786 -35.62 6.47 0.66
CA VAL A 786 -34.98 6.87 -0.59
C VAL A 786 -34.71 5.62 -1.41
N THR A 787 -35.17 5.60 -2.66
CA THR A 787 -34.78 4.59 -3.64
C THR A 787 -33.92 5.23 -4.73
N ALA A 788 -32.86 4.56 -5.14
CA ALA A 788 -32.00 5.02 -6.21
C ALA A 788 -31.56 3.88 -7.11
N TYR A 789 -31.72 4.07 -8.41
CA TYR A 789 -31.23 3.20 -9.46
C TYR A 789 -30.14 3.93 -10.24
N ARG A 790 -28.98 3.30 -10.39
CA ARG A 790 -27.89 3.79 -11.23
C ARG A 790 -27.48 2.71 -12.21
N ALA A 791 -27.20 3.11 -13.44
CA ALA A 791 -26.69 2.23 -14.47
C ALA A 791 -25.62 2.94 -15.27
N GLU A 792 -24.63 2.19 -15.73
CA GLU A 792 -23.56 2.67 -16.59
C GLU A 792 -23.31 1.65 -17.68
N TRP A 793 -23.26 2.12 -18.91
CA TRP A 793 -22.82 1.33 -20.05
C TRP A 793 -21.56 1.95 -20.63
N LEU A 794 -20.54 1.11 -20.84
CA LEU A 794 -19.27 1.48 -21.42
C LEU A 794 -19.00 0.60 -22.64
N HIS A 795 -18.69 1.25 -23.76
CA HIS A 795 -18.28 0.59 -25.00
C HIS A 795 -16.93 1.14 -25.45
N GLY A 796 -15.91 0.30 -25.52
CA GLY A 796 -14.55 0.68 -25.86
C GLY A 796 -14.04 -0.07 -27.08
N ARG A 797 -13.35 0.62 -28.00
CA ARG A 797 -12.63 0.01 -29.12
C ARG A 797 -11.17 0.46 -29.10
N GLY A 798 -10.25 -0.50 -29.13
CA GLY A 798 -8.80 -0.26 -29.17
C GLY A 798 -8.20 -0.76 -30.48
N GLU A 799 -7.43 0.07 -31.13
CA GLU A 799 -6.69 -0.25 -32.36
C GLU A 799 -5.19 -0.09 -32.09
N THR A 800 -4.42 -1.09 -32.51
CA THR A 800 -2.95 -1.11 -32.52
C THR A 800 -2.50 -1.57 -33.91
N PRO A 801 -1.20 -1.46 -34.27
CA PRO A 801 -0.75 -1.91 -35.59
C PRO A 801 -1.00 -3.41 -35.86
N PHE A 802 -1.14 -4.22 -34.80
CA PHE A 802 -1.20 -5.69 -34.89
C PHE A 802 -2.53 -6.30 -34.41
N ALA A 803 -3.40 -5.51 -33.79
CA ALA A 803 -4.63 -6.03 -33.18
C ALA A 803 -5.69 -4.95 -33.01
N ARG A 804 -6.95 -5.38 -33.13
CA ARG A 804 -8.13 -4.63 -32.73
C ARG A 804 -8.78 -5.31 -31.53
N THR A 805 -9.34 -4.52 -30.64
CA THR A 805 -9.99 -5.01 -29.41
C THR A 805 -11.28 -4.27 -29.17
N GLU A 806 -12.25 -4.95 -28.56
CA GLU A 806 -13.53 -4.37 -28.16
C GLU A 806 -13.78 -4.73 -26.69
N ARG A 807 -14.22 -3.75 -25.92
CA ARG A 807 -14.48 -3.84 -24.48
C ARG A 807 -15.89 -3.36 -24.19
N MET A 808 -16.64 -4.13 -23.45
CA MET A 808 -18.00 -3.79 -23.04
C MET A 808 -18.12 -3.98 -21.53
N ALA A 809 -18.63 -2.97 -20.84
CA ALA A 809 -18.98 -3.09 -19.43
C ALA A 809 -20.38 -2.53 -19.18
N ARG A 810 -21.10 -3.19 -18.28
CA ARG A 810 -22.42 -2.77 -17.81
C ARG A 810 -22.45 -2.92 -16.30
N ASP A 811 -22.57 -1.80 -15.61
CA ASP A 811 -22.66 -1.75 -14.16
C ASP A 811 -24.01 -1.17 -13.75
N GLN A 812 -24.72 -1.84 -12.84
CA GLN A 812 -26.03 -1.43 -12.37
C GLN A 812 -26.10 -1.55 -10.85
N SER A 813 -26.75 -0.59 -10.21
CA SER A 813 -27.00 -0.61 -8.78
C SER A 813 -28.40 -0.13 -8.49
N LEU A 814 -29.17 -0.93 -7.77
CA LEU A 814 -30.42 -0.53 -7.13
C LEU A 814 -30.16 -0.42 -5.62
N SER A 815 -30.63 0.65 -5.01
CA SER A 815 -30.53 0.86 -3.56
C SER A 815 -31.83 1.40 -3.01
N LEU A 816 -32.17 0.95 -1.81
CA LEU A 816 -33.29 1.40 -1.02
C LEU A 816 -32.78 1.61 0.40
N GLY A 817 -33.05 2.75 1.01
CA GLY A 817 -32.74 2.93 2.41
C GLY A 817 -33.53 4.04 3.06
N GLY A 818 -33.70 3.94 4.37
CA GLY A 818 -34.45 4.90 5.17
C GLY A 818 -34.97 4.30 6.47
N PRO A 819 -35.68 5.08 7.29
CA PRO A 819 -36.29 4.59 8.51
C PRO A 819 -37.55 3.78 8.18
N LEU A 820 -37.66 2.59 8.78
CA LEU A 820 -38.90 1.83 8.87
C LEU A 820 -39.50 2.04 10.27
N PRO A 821 -40.81 2.31 10.36
CA PRO A 821 -41.49 2.33 11.66
C PRO A 821 -41.36 0.94 12.30
N THR A 822 -41.04 0.89 13.59
CA THR A 822 -40.90 -0.37 14.32
C THR A 822 -42.24 -1.12 14.29
N PRO A 823 -42.29 -2.36 13.78
CA PRO A 823 -43.51 -3.16 13.82
C PRO A 823 -44.05 -3.28 15.25
N GLY A 824 -45.38 -3.27 15.43
CA GLY A 824 -45.99 -3.22 16.77
C GLY A 824 -45.56 -4.33 17.74
N PHE A 825 -45.16 -5.50 17.22
CA PHE A 825 -44.64 -6.60 18.03
C PHE A 825 -43.20 -6.39 18.56
N LEU A 826 -42.44 -5.48 17.94
CA LEU A 826 -41.06 -5.12 18.33
C LEU A 826 -40.97 -3.78 19.07
N ALA A 827 -42.04 -2.98 19.04
CA ALA A 827 -42.09 -1.67 19.68
C ALA A 827 -41.71 -1.64 21.17
N PRO A 828 -42.02 -2.66 22.01
CA PRO A 828 -41.57 -2.69 23.41
C PRO A 828 -40.05 -2.87 23.57
N ALA A 829 -39.40 -3.55 22.62
CA ALA A 829 -37.97 -3.87 22.67
C ALA A 829 -37.10 -2.83 21.91
N PHE A 830 -37.66 -2.19 20.88
CA PHE A 830 -36.94 -1.26 20.01
C PHE A 830 -37.77 0.03 19.82
N PRO A 831 -37.68 0.99 20.75
CA PRO A 831 -38.47 2.22 20.69
C PRO A 831 -38.01 3.18 19.57
N GLU A 832 -36.77 3.06 19.09
CA GLU A 832 -36.27 3.82 17.94
C GLU A 832 -36.61 3.12 16.59
N PRO A 833 -36.88 3.88 15.51
CA PRO A 833 -37.12 3.32 14.18
C PRO A 833 -35.96 2.43 13.71
N ILE A 834 -36.28 1.40 12.93
CA ILE A 834 -35.28 0.52 12.32
C ILE A 834 -34.78 1.18 11.03
N SER A 835 -33.49 1.45 10.93
CA SER A 835 -32.88 1.87 9.67
C SER A 835 -32.67 0.65 8.78
N ILE A 836 -33.17 0.70 7.54
CA ILE A 836 -32.95 -0.32 6.52
C ILE A 836 -32.05 0.23 5.42
N ALA A 837 -31.12 -0.59 4.94
CA ALA A 837 -30.38 -0.35 3.72
C ALA A 837 -30.30 -1.65 2.90
N LEU A 838 -31.04 -1.70 1.79
CA LEU A 838 -31.00 -2.77 0.80
C LEU A 838 -30.25 -2.28 -0.44
N ARG A 839 -29.28 -3.06 -0.90
CA ARG A 839 -28.50 -2.75 -2.10
C ARG A 839 -28.39 -3.98 -2.97
N TYR A 840 -28.69 -3.82 -4.25
CA TYR A 840 -28.42 -4.80 -5.30
C TYR A 840 -27.47 -4.18 -6.31
N THR A 841 -26.38 -4.87 -6.63
CA THR A 841 -25.46 -4.47 -7.70
C THR A 841 -25.25 -5.60 -8.68
N GLN A 842 -25.19 -5.28 -9.97
CA GLN A 842 -24.88 -6.21 -11.03
C GLN A 842 -23.82 -5.58 -11.94
N GLY A 843 -22.69 -6.27 -12.12
CA GLY A 843 -21.62 -5.86 -13.02
C GLY A 843 -21.35 -6.94 -14.04
N ALA A 844 -21.29 -6.59 -15.32
CA ALA A 844 -20.90 -7.51 -16.39
C ALA A 844 -19.80 -6.89 -17.23
N ARG A 845 -18.75 -7.65 -17.54
CA ARG A 845 -17.64 -7.20 -18.39
C ARG A 845 -17.30 -8.25 -19.44
N ARG A 846 -17.00 -7.76 -20.64
CA ARG A 846 -16.57 -8.58 -21.79
C ARG A 846 -15.46 -7.88 -22.53
N GLU A 847 -14.37 -8.60 -22.83
CA GLU A 847 -13.28 -8.11 -23.69
C GLU A 847 -12.96 -9.13 -24.77
N CYS A 848 -12.85 -8.65 -26.01
CA CYS A 848 -12.62 -9.48 -27.19
C CYS A 848 -11.48 -8.93 -28.06
N ARG A 849 -10.82 -9.83 -28.79
CA ARG A 849 -9.86 -9.49 -29.85
C ARG A 849 -10.52 -9.66 -31.22
N LEU A 850 -10.51 -8.62 -32.04
CA LEU A 850 -11.11 -8.63 -33.37
C LEU A 850 -10.05 -8.97 -34.43
N SER A 851 -10.46 -9.75 -35.43
CA SER A 851 -9.66 -10.09 -36.62
C SER A 851 -10.50 -9.92 -37.88
N ALA A 852 -9.91 -10.09 -39.07
CA ALA A 852 -10.66 -10.07 -40.33
C ALA A 852 -11.74 -11.19 -40.39
N GLU A 853 -11.47 -12.33 -39.78
CA GLU A 853 -12.39 -13.49 -39.73
C GLU A 853 -13.49 -13.32 -38.68
N LEU A 854 -13.20 -12.60 -37.59
CA LEU A 854 -14.12 -12.34 -36.48
C LEU A 854 -14.22 -10.82 -36.23
N PRO A 855 -15.05 -10.10 -37.02
CA PRO A 855 -15.13 -8.65 -36.95
C PRO A 855 -15.92 -8.11 -35.73
N GLY A 856 -16.54 -8.99 -34.94
CA GLY A 856 -17.31 -8.62 -33.75
C GLY A 856 -17.00 -9.51 -32.54
N CYS A 857 -17.44 -9.04 -31.35
CA CYS A 857 -17.34 -9.81 -30.10
C CYS A 857 -18.22 -11.07 -30.11
N SER A 858 -17.59 -12.23 -29.94
CA SER A 858 -18.23 -13.55 -29.87
C SER A 858 -17.57 -14.43 -28.80
N ALA A 859 -18.19 -15.56 -28.46
CA ALA A 859 -17.62 -16.53 -27.53
C ALA A 859 -16.24 -17.09 -27.98
N ARG A 860 -15.93 -17.02 -29.29
CA ARG A 860 -14.67 -17.57 -29.85
C ARG A 860 -13.46 -16.63 -29.69
N ASN A 861 -13.71 -15.34 -29.48
CA ASN A 861 -12.67 -14.31 -29.43
C ASN A 861 -12.75 -13.43 -28.17
N GLU A 862 -13.60 -13.79 -27.21
CA GLU A 862 -13.56 -13.22 -25.85
C GLU A 862 -12.47 -13.89 -25.02
N PHE A 863 -11.67 -13.09 -24.31
CA PHE A 863 -10.65 -13.57 -23.37
C PHE A 863 -10.92 -13.12 -21.93
N LEU A 864 -11.90 -12.23 -21.72
CA LEU A 864 -12.45 -11.90 -20.42
C LEU A 864 -13.97 -11.79 -20.54
N SER A 865 -14.72 -12.52 -19.71
CA SER A 865 -16.18 -12.52 -19.72
C SER A 865 -16.70 -13.01 -18.37
N TYR A 866 -17.28 -12.10 -17.59
CA TYR A 866 -17.86 -12.44 -16.29
C TYR A 866 -19.06 -11.56 -15.93
N GLU A 867 -19.85 -12.07 -15.00
CA GLU A 867 -21.01 -11.39 -14.42
C GLU A 867 -21.03 -11.57 -12.90
N ASP A 868 -21.00 -10.45 -12.17
CA ASP A 868 -21.05 -10.38 -10.71
C ASP A 868 -22.39 -9.79 -10.27
N ARG A 869 -23.00 -10.41 -9.25
CA ARG A 869 -24.23 -9.95 -8.60
C ARG A 869 -24.00 -9.93 -7.10
N VAL A 870 -24.38 -8.84 -6.45
CA VAL A 870 -24.29 -8.69 -5.00
C VAL A 870 -25.61 -8.16 -4.48
N VAL A 871 -26.16 -8.80 -3.46
CA VAL A 871 -27.32 -8.35 -2.68
C VAL A 871 -26.86 -8.18 -1.25
N GLY A 872 -26.89 -6.94 -0.75
CA GLY A 872 -26.60 -6.60 0.63
C GLY A 872 -27.84 -6.04 1.33
N LEU A 873 -28.14 -6.53 2.52
CA LEU A 873 -29.14 -5.99 3.43
C LEU A 873 -28.47 -5.63 4.76
N GLN A 874 -28.69 -4.41 5.23
CA GLN A 874 -28.30 -3.97 6.55
C GLN A 874 -29.51 -3.42 7.29
N LEU A 875 -29.65 -3.83 8.55
CA LEU A 875 -30.67 -3.36 9.48
C LEU A 875 -29.97 -2.87 10.75
N ASP A 876 -30.29 -1.67 11.22
CA ASP A 876 -29.74 -1.12 12.45
C ASP A 876 -30.82 -0.41 13.30
N THR A 877 -30.71 -0.53 14.61
CA THR A 877 -31.63 0.10 15.58
C THR A 877 -30.93 0.32 16.92
N ARG A 878 -31.50 1.19 17.76
CA ARG A 878 -31.01 1.42 19.13
C ARG A 878 -32.08 1.10 20.15
N ALA A 879 -31.64 0.51 21.26
CA ALA A 879 -32.48 0.26 22.42
C ALA A 879 -31.63 0.35 23.68
N GLY A 880 -32.07 1.13 24.67
CA GLY A 880 -31.48 1.14 26.02
C GLY A 880 -29.98 1.47 26.08
N GLY A 881 -29.48 2.41 25.26
CA GLY A 881 -28.05 2.76 25.21
C GLY A 881 -27.17 1.77 24.43
N MET A 882 -27.77 0.75 23.82
CA MET A 882 -27.12 -0.25 22.96
C MET A 882 -27.53 -0.02 21.50
N SER A 883 -26.60 -0.15 20.56
CA SER A 883 -26.90 -0.22 19.13
C SER A 883 -26.77 -1.65 18.63
N PHE A 884 -27.78 -2.15 17.93
CA PHE A 884 -27.81 -3.49 17.35
C PHE A 884 -27.83 -3.38 15.83
N GLY A 885 -27.05 -4.23 15.17
CA GLY A 885 -26.97 -4.29 13.72
C GLY A 885 -27.00 -5.72 13.19
N LEU A 886 -27.68 -5.91 12.07
CA LEU A 886 -27.72 -7.14 11.29
C LEU A 886 -27.25 -6.83 9.87
N GLN A 887 -26.37 -7.67 9.34
CA GLN A 887 -25.86 -7.58 7.98
C GLN A 887 -25.98 -8.93 7.27
N LEU A 888 -26.62 -8.93 6.11
CA LEU A 888 -26.68 -10.05 5.17
C LEU A 888 -26.03 -9.63 3.87
N ASP A 889 -25.13 -10.45 3.33
CA ASP A 889 -24.55 -10.24 2.00
C ASP A 889 -24.58 -11.55 1.21
N HIS A 890 -25.05 -11.48 -0.03
CA HIS A 890 -25.03 -12.59 -0.98
C HIS A 890 -24.33 -12.16 -2.25
N ARG A 891 -23.26 -12.86 -2.60
CA ARG A 891 -22.48 -12.62 -3.83
C ARG A 891 -22.55 -13.85 -4.73
N ASP A 892 -22.94 -13.65 -5.98
CA ASP A 892 -22.93 -14.65 -7.05
C ASP A 892 -22.02 -14.13 -8.17
N ARG A 893 -21.01 -14.91 -8.55
CA ARG A 893 -20.11 -14.62 -9.66
C ARG A 893 -20.16 -15.75 -10.66
N ARG A 894 -20.36 -15.42 -11.94
CA ARG A 894 -20.35 -16.37 -13.06
C ARG A 894 -19.28 -15.96 -14.05
N ASP A 895 -18.23 -16.77 -14.15
CA ASP A 895 -17.18 -16.62 -15.16
C ASP A 895 -17.57 -17.46 -16.39
N ARG A 896 -17.54 -16.87 -17.59
CA ARG A 896 -17.92 -17.54 -18.85
C ARG A 896 -16.71 -18.11 -19.60
N ILE A 897 -15.49 -17.88 -19.07
CA ILE A 897 -14.21 -18.32 -19.63
C ILE A 897 -13.45 -19.08 -18.53
N GLY A 898 -12.95 -20.28 -18.86
CA GLY A 898 -12.26 -21.17 -17.92
C GLY A 898 -13.16 -22.23 -17.29
N GLU A 899 -12.58 -23.13 -16.49
CA GLU A 899 -13.27 -24.32 -15.94
C GLU A 899 -14.11 -24.05 -14.67
N ARG A 900 -13.99 -22.88 -14.05
CA ARG A 900 -14.78 -22.51 -12.84
C ARG A 900 -16.00 -21.67 -13.23
N GLY A 901 -17.11 -22.33 -13.54
CA GLY A 901 -18.30 -21.67 -14.12
C GLY A 901 -19.15 -20.80 -13.18
N ALA A 902 -19.06 -20.97 -11.85
CA ALA A 902 -19.78 -20.14 -10.89
C ALA A 902 -19.23 -20.26 -9.47
N ASN A 903 -19.27 -19.17 -8.69
CA ASN A 903 -19.01 -19.16 -7.26
C ASN A 903 -20.09 -18.33 -6.54
N SER A 904 -20.63 -18.86 -5.45
CA SER A 904 -21.63 -18.16 -4.64
C SER A 904 -21.21 -18.15 -3.17
N GLN A 905 -21.33 -16.99 -2.53
CA GLN A 905 -20.99 -16.78 -1.13
C GLN A 905 -22.16 -16.10 -0.42
N PHE A 906 -22.46 -16.58 0.79
CA PHE A 906 -23.43 -15.96 1.69
C PHE A 906 -22.73 -15.61 3.00
N THR A 907 -22.89 -14.37 3.46
CA THR A 907 -22.32 -13.88 4.72
C THR A 907 -23.45 -13.38 5.61
N PHE A 908 -23.42 -13.81 6.86
CA PHE A 908 -24.34 -13.39 7.91
C PHE A 908 -23.52 -12.80 9.07
N GLY A 909 -23.88 -11.60 9.53
CA GLY A 909 -23.23 -10.95 10.65
C GLY A 909 -24.24 -10.27 11.57
N LEU A 910 -24.04 -10.45 12.88
CA LEU A 910 -24.73 -9.71 13.94
C LEU A 910 -23.67 -8.95 14.73
N PHE A 911 -23.92 -7.67 15.03
CA PHE A 911 -23.02 -6.86 15.83
C PHE A 911 -23.79 -5.97 16.80
N GLY A 912 -23.16 -5.65 17.93
CA GLY A 912 -23.72 -4.79 18.97
C GLY A 912 -22.66 -3.94 19.65
N GLN A 913 -22.98 -2.69 20.00
CA GLN A 913 -22.08 -1.78 20.70
C GLN A 913 -22.78 -1.15 21.90
N PHE A 914 -22.09 -1.13 23.04
CA PHE A 914 -22.53 -0.46 24.26
C PHE A 914 -21.99 0.98 24.29
N ASN A 915 -22.88 1.97 24.36
CA ASN A 915 -22.49 3.37 24.51
C ASN A 915 -22.67 3.79 25.97
N LEU A 916 -21.63 3.60 26.79
CA LEU A 916 -21.61 4.08 28.18
C LEU A 916 -21.12 5.53 28.19
N THR A 917 -22.05 6.46 28.42
CA THR A 917 -21.72 7.86 28.72
C THR A 917 -21.44 7.98 30.21
N ALA A 918 -20.17 8.04 30.60
CA ALA A 918 -19.80 8.39 31.97
C ALA A 918 -20.15 9.86 32.21
N GLY A 919 -21.03 10.10 33.19
CA GLY A 919 -21.42 11.44 33.59
C GLY A 919 -20.24 12.27 34.04
N THR A 920 -20.29 13.57 33.74
CA THR A 920 -19.39 14.58 34.29
C THR A 920 -19.51 14.58 35.80
N VAL A 921 -18.43 14.25 36.51
CA VAL A 921 -18.32 14.52 37.95
C VAL A 921 -18.19 16.04 38.11
N PRO A 922 -19.03 16.68 38.95
CA PRO A 922 -19.08 18.14 39.11
C PRO A 922 -17.79 18.73 39.69
#